data_AF-A0A839A4K3-F1
#
_entry.id   AF-A0A839A4K3-F1
#
_cell.length_a   1.000
_cell.length_b   1.000
_cell.length_c   1.000
_cell.angle_alpha   90.00
_cell.angle_beta   90.00
_cell.angle_gamma   90.00
#
_symmetry.space_group_name_H-M   'P 1'
#
loop_
_entity.id
_entity.type
_entity.pdbx_description
1 polymer ?
#
loop_
_entity_poly.entity_id
_entity_poly.type
_entity_poly.pdbx_seq_one_letter_code
_entity_poly.pdbx_strand_id
1 'polypeptide(L)'
;MNLHETIEHILRSNPAYIGENGEILKTKVIEAVSNLDSFLVKAFRDNEITCKVFFSQIEDTWVLNQEKLKWVVNSKEFLEDSYTAYTSEIGLTTGGRFLSASTDVVLDFPYKDAIVVGGQDKDDQKRQEIMYHEILGYDQITNLKAPKVLANAKRYTSEGTEDDIILDDNDNLIIKGNNYAALNSLLERYKEKVKLIYIDPPFNTLNDSFQYNDRFNRATWLTFMQNRLKIAKKLLKSSGIIFVQIDKNEEHYLKVLMDKIFGEENFVNSIAVQSSTASGNKTAHKDKTIIKTKDSILVYKNSTNIILNPQYMAQDKWDTHFNSILHKGDNGYETLSLRDYMIQEGIIPEDYKIDENSINDEFFLNFVFENRKKIYTTKSSIPKVIKEESISKQGEIISYFDNNNEPQFALNGRRLGFLNNNIKYVDGEEVIAKLVTDIWVDINFNNTQNEGGISFPAGKKPEQLLKRIIELSTNRGDLVLDFFVGSGTTASVCHKLNRRYIGIEQMNYINNLTVQRLKNVISGDKSGISTLVDVNWQGGGTFVYCELLEDSQRLIDMIISANEDTIQGIKETIYHSEQIVPYILTSDLKKADKAFSELTLEDKKEVLIGLIDKNKLYVNYSSIDDDEYEVSEEDKAFSKSFYEGSGSHE
;
A
#
# COMPACT_ATOMS: atom_id res chain seq x y z
N MET A 1 5.31 30.31 37.33
CA MET A 1 4.84 28.98 37.72
C MET A 1 3.99 28.43 36.60
N ASN A 2 4.18 27.16 36.24
CA ASN A 2 3.25 26.47 35.34
C ASN A 2 1.91 26.20 36.06
N LEU A 3 0.89 25.70 35.35
CA LEU A 3 -0.43 25.43 35.93
C LEU A 3 -0.34 24.48 37.14
N HIS A 4 0.49 23.44 37.07
CA HIS A 4 0.61 22.42 38.13
C HIS A 4 1.27 22.99 39.40
N GLU A 5 2.40 23.68 39.27
CA GLU A 5 3.07 24.38 40.39
C GLU A 5 2.14 25.40 41.06
N THR A 6 1.32 26.09 40.25
CA THR A 6 0.38 27.09 40.75
C THR A 6 -0.74 26.45 41.58
N ILE A 7 -1.32 25.35 41.09
CA ILE A 7 -2.37 24.60 41.81
C ILE A 7 -1.78 24.00 43.09
N GLU A 8 -0.59 23.39 43.03
CA GLU A 8 0.07 22.82 44.20
C GLU A 8 0.35 23.89 45.26
N HIS A 9 0.85 25.06 44.85
CA HIS A 9 1.09 26.19 45.74
C HIS A 9 -0.21 26.67 46.43
N ILE A 10 -1.31 26.78 45.69
CA ILE A 10 -2.62 27.16 46.24
C ILE A 10 -3.12 26.09 47.23
N LEU A 11 -3.02 24.80 46.92
CA LEU A 11 -3.48 23.74 47.81
C LEU A 11 -2.63 23.66 49.08
N ARG A 12 -1.31 23.82 48.99
CA ARG A 12 -0.39 23.87 50.14
C ARG A 12 -0.57 25.09 51.03
N SER A 13 -1.18 26.16 50.52
CA SER A 13 -1.49 27.35 51.31
C SER A 13 -2.61 27.12 52.35
N ASN A 14 -3.34 26.01 52.25
CA ASN A 14 -4.38 25.63 53.22
C ASN A 14 -3.99 24.37 53.99
N PRO A 15 -3.74 24.46 55.30
CA PRO A 15 -3.40 23.31 56.14
C PRO A 15 -4.46 22.19 56.12
N ALA A 16 -5.73 22.50 55.81
CA ALA A 16 -6.80 21.51 55.76
C ALA A 16 -6.67 20.50 54.61
N TYR A 17 -5.81 20.79 53.62
CA TYR A 17 -5.56 19.91 52.48
C TYR A 17 -4.25 19.14 52.61
N ILE A 18 -3.54 19.25 53.74
CA ILE A 18 -2.22 18.65 53.93
C ILE A 18 -2.27 17.57 55.02
N GLY A 19 -1.70 16.41 54.72
CA GLY A 19 -1.59 15.27 55.63
C GLY A 19 -0.43 15.39 56.61
N GLU A 20 -0.34 14.46 57.56
CA GLU A 20 0.69 14.45 58.60
C GLU A 20 2.12 14.35 58.04
N ASN A 21 2.30 13.81 56.83
CA ASN A 21 3.60 13.66 56.18
C ASN A 21 3.88 14.74 55.11
N GLY A 22 3.03 15.80 55.03
CA GLY A 22 3.19 16.91 54.10
C GLY A 22 2.65 16.66 52.68
N GLU A 23 1.93 15.57 52.47
CA GLU A 23 1.24 15.20 51.24
C GLU A 23 -0.10 15.94 51.08
N ILE A 24 -0.55 16.16 49.84
CA ILE A 24 -1.86 16.76 49.58
C ILE A 24 -2.93 15.67 49.69
N LEU A 25 -3.90 15.86 50.58
CA LEU A 25 -5.02 14.95 50.80
C LEU A 25 -6.06 15.08 49.68
N LYS A 26 -5.92 14.30 48.60
CA LYS A 26 -6.82 14.31 47.43
C LYS A 26 -8.30 14.26 47.79
N THR A 27 -8.66 13.38 48.71
CA THR A 27 -10.05 13.18 49.14
C THR A 27 -10.63 14.46 49.73
N LYS A 28 -9.82 15.22 50.48
CA LYS A 28 -10.23 16.51 51.06
C LYS A 28 -10.32 17.62 50.01
N VAL A 29 -9.41 17.63 49.04
CA VAL A 29 -9.46 18.59 47.94
C VAL A 29 -10.69 18.33 47.06
N ILE A 30 -10.99 17.08 46.71
CA ILE A 30 -12.16 16.72 45.90
C ILE A 30 -13.47 17.00 46.65
N GLU A 31 -13.51 16.74 47.96
CA GLU A 31 -14.62 17.12 48.83
C GLU A 31 -14.84 18.65 48.80
N ALA A 32 -13.76 19.44 48.92
CA ALA A 32 -13.81 20.90 48.83
C ALA A 32 -14.26 21.40 47.44
N VAL A 33 -13.78 20.80 46.35
CA VAL A 33 -14.22 21.14 44.98
C VAL A 33 -15.71 20.82 44.81
N SER A 34 -16.17 19.66 45.29
CA SER A 34 -17.56 19.22 45.17
C SER A 34 -18.51 20.12 45.97
N ASN A 35 -18.07 20.58 47.13
CA ASN A 35 -18.85 21.44 48.02
C ASN A 35 -18.70 22.95 47.71
N LEU A 36 -17.98 23.32 46.64
CA LEU A 36 -17.67 24.71 46.30
C LEU A 36 -17.11 25.49 47.49
N ASP A 37 -16.10 24.92 48.14
CA ASP A 37 -15.47 25.55 49.30
C ASP A 37 -15.01 26.99 48.99
N SER A 38 -15.42 27.93 49.84
CA SER A 38 -15.23 29.36 49.59
C SER A 38 -13.76 29.79 49.53
N PHE A 39 -12.88 29.12 50.28
CA PHE A 39 -11.44 29.39 50.23
C PHE A 39 -10.87 28.93 48.90
N LEU A 40 -11.17 27.69 48.50
CA LEU A 40 -10.66 27.10 47.27
C LEU A 40 -11.13 27.88 46.02
N VAL A 41 -12.44 28.17 45.95
CA VAL A 41 -13.02 28.93 44.83
C VAL A 41 -12.39 30.31 44.72
N LYS A 42 -12.19 31.00 45.85
CA LYS A 42 -11.57 32.33 45.86
C LYS A 42 -10.09 32.26 45.45
N ALA A 43 -9.32 31.33 46.02
CA ALA A 43 -7.89 31.22 45.72
C ALA A 43 -7.62 30.89 44.25
N PHE A 44 -8.46 30.04 43.64
CA PHE A 44 -8.35 29.73 42.21
C PHE A 44 -8.86 30.85 41.31
N ARG A 45 -9.80 31.69 41.77
CA ARG A 45 -10.28 32.86 41.03
C ARG A 45 -9.29 34.01 41.06
N ASP A 46 -8.66 34.25 42.20
CA ASP A 46 -7.76 35.40 42.43
C ASP A 46 -6.38 35.18 41.78
N ASN A 47 -6.08 33.97 41.33
CA ASN A 47 -4.86 33.65 40.58
C ASN A 47 -5.12 33.64 39.06
N GLU A 48 -4.32 34.40 38.31
CA GLU A 48 -4.50 34.65 36.87
C GLU A 48 -4.49 33.36 36.02
N ILE A 49 -3.62 32.40 36.37
CA ILE A 49 -3.45 31.14 35.62
C ILE A 49 -4.64 30.22 35.88
N THR A 50 -5.00 29.99 37.15
CA THR A 50 -6.12 29.10 37.49
C THR A 50 -7.47 29.70 37.10
N CYS A 51 -7.63 31.02 37.17
CA CYS A 51 -8.84 31.71 36.74
C CYS A 51 -9.08 31.51 35.24
N LYS A 52 -8.06 31.71 34.41
CA LYS A 52 -8.14 31.49 32.96
C LYS A 52 -8.47 30.04 32.58
N VAL A 53 -8.04 29.07 33.38
CA VAL A 53 -8.21 27.64 33.07
C VAL A 53 -9.53 27.07 33.58
N PHE A 54 -9.95 27.44 34.79
CA PHE A 54 -11.07 26.79 35.49
C PHE A 54 -12.33 27.65 35.57
N PHE A 55 -12.26 28.94 35.25
CA PHE A 55 -13.43 29.82 35.33
C PHE A 55 -13.87 30.30 33.95
N SER A 56 -15.16 30.60 33.84
CA SER A 56 -15.75 31.30 32.71
C SER A 56 -16.61 32.44 33.24
N GLN A 57 -16.49 33.61 32.62
CA GLN A 57 -17.32 34.77 32.95
C GLN A 57 -18.59 34.74 32.11
N ILE A 58 -19.74 34.72 32.78
CA ILE A 58 -21.05 34.83 32.15
C ILE A 58 -21.70 36.09 32.72
N GLU A 59 -21.81 37.13 31.89
CA GLU A 59 -22.21 38.47 32.32
C GLU A 59 -21.34 38.97 33.50
N ASP A 60 -21.95 39.29 34.65
CA ASP A 60 -21.28 39.78 35.84
C ASP A 60 -20.86 38.67 36.83
N THR A 61 -21.06 37.39 36.48
CA THR A 61 -20.82 36.26 37.38
C THR A 61 -19.72 35.33 36.86
N TRP A 62 -18.82 34.91 37.77
CA TRP A 62 -17.77 33.94 37.49
C TRP A 62 -18.25 32.53 37.85
N VAL A 63 -18.15 31.60 36.91
CA VAL A 63 -18.57 30.20 37.08
C VAL A 63 -17.36 29.28 37.06
N LEU A 64 -17.20 28.46 38.11
CA LEU A 64 -16.14 27.45 38.22
C LEU A 64 -16.54 26.16 37.50
N ASN A 65 -15.65 25.64 36.66
CA ASN A 65 -15.78 24.32 36.06
C ASN A 65 -15.26 23.23 37.03
N GLN A 66 -16.15 22.75 37.90
CA GLN A 66 -15.82 21.76 38.94
C GLN A 66 -15.33 20.43 38.35
N GLU A 67 -15.91 19.98 37.25
CA GLU A 67 -15.53 18.70 36.62
C GLU A 67 -14.11 18.77 36.05
N LYS A 68 -13.75 19.89 35.42
CA LYS A 68 -12.37 20.14 34.95
C LYS A 68 -11.38 20.20 36.10
N LEU A 69 -11.74 20.84 37.21
CA LEU A 69 -10.86 20.91 38.39
C LEU A 69 -10.71 19.55 39.09
N LYS A 70 -11.79 18.77 39.25
CA LYS A 70 -11.73 17.39 39.77
C LYS A 70 -10.90 16.49 38.86
N TRP A 71 -10.99 16.66 37.55
CA TRP A 71 -10.20 15.90 36.60
C TRP A 71 -8.70 16.19 36.75
N VAL A 72 -8.31 17.47 36.89
CA VAL A 72 -6.90 17.84 37.13
C VAL A 72 -6.41 17.32 38.48
N VAL A 73 -7.19 17.41 39.56
CA VAL A 73 -6.79 16.91 40.89
C VAL A 73 -6.68 15.37 40.92
N ASN A 74 -7.46 14.66 40.10
CA ASN A 74 -7.40 13.20 39.98
C ASN A 74 -6.43 12.70 38.91
N SER A 75 -5.80 13.59 38.14
CA SER A 75 -4.87 13.17 37.11
C SER A 75 -3.65 12.51 37.76
N LYS A 76 -3.18 11.41 37.17
CA LYS A 76 -1.96 10.72 37.64
C LYS A 76 -0.71 11.60 37.52
N GLU A 77 -0.76 12.63 36.69
CA GLU A 77 0.29 13.65 36.50
C GLU A 77 0.34 14.68 37.63
N PHE A 78 -0.75 14.85 38.41
CA PHE A 78 -0.83 15.89 39.44
C PHE A 78 -0.42 15.38 40.83
N LEU A 79 -0.76 14.14 41.19
CA LEU A 79 -0.39 13.54 42.48
C LEU A 79 -0.19 12.03 42.31
N GLU A 80 1.00 11.49 42.56
CA GLU A 80 1.27 10.06 42.51
C GLU A 80 0.83 9.37 43.81
N ASP A 81 -0.20 8.51 43.73
CA ASP A 81 -0.47 7.49 44.76
C ASP A 81 -1.02 6.22 44.08
N SER A 82 -0.21 5.15 44.03
CA SER A 82 -0.66 3.76 43.77
C SER A 82 -1.16 3.17 45.11
N TYR A 83 -2.26 2.43 45.24
CA TYR A 83 -2.54 1.04 44.79
C TYR A 83 -4.07 0.80 44.67
N THR A 84 -4.47 -0.14 43.81
CA THR A 84 -5.83 -0.32 43.21
C THR A 84 -6.98 -0.67 44.16
N ALA A 85 -8.23 -0.44 43.71
CA ALA A 85 -9.49 -0.68 44.43
C ALA A 85 -10.35 -1.88 43.91
N TYR A 86 -9.80 -2.82 43.12
CA TYR A 86 -10.59 -3.86 42.43
C TYR A 86 -10.26 -5.30 42.88
N THR A 87 -11.31 -6.08 43.22
CA THR A 87 -11.26 -7.51 43.54
C THR A 87 -11.14 -8.37 42.27
N SER A 88 -10.01 -9.04 42.11
CA SER A 88 -9.71 -10.33 41.45
C SER A 88 -10.44 -10.85 40.19
N GLU A 89 -11.30 -10.10 39.49
CA GLU A 89 -11.87 -10.52 38.20
C GLU A 89 -11.84 -9.36 37.19
N ILE A 90 -11.18 -9.58 36.04
CA ILE A 90 -11.06 -8.59 34.97
C ILE A 90 -12.19 -8.84 33.95
N GLY A 91 -13.04 -7.84 33.72
CA GLY A 91 -14.02 -7.85 32.63
C GLY A 91 -14.66 -6.47 32.40
N LEU A 92 -15.14 -6.23 31.17
CA LEU A 92 -15.78 -4.97 30.77
C LEU A 92 -17.28 -5.00 31.12
N THR A 93 -17.79 -3.91 31.70
CA THR A 93 -19.21 -3.80 32.09
C THR A 93 -19.84 -2.53 31.53
N THR A 94 -21.16 -2.56 31.31
CA THR A 94 -21.99 -1.38 31.03
C THR A 94 -23.19 -1.39 31.98
N GLY A 95 -23.42 -0.29 32.69
CA GLY A 95 -24.48 -0.20 33.71
C GLY A 95 -24.39 -1.23 34.83
N GLY A 96 -23.19 -1.76 35.13
CA GLY A 96 -22.96 -2.78 36.17
C GLY A 96 -23.19 -4.23 35.74
N ARG A 97 -23.37 -4.53 34.44
CA ARG A 97 -23.45 -5.90 33.90
C ARG A 97 -22.28 -6.22 32.98
N PHE A 98 -21.72 -7.43 33.08
CA PHE A 98 -20.64 -7.90 32.20
C PHE A 98 -21.06 -8.00 30.74
N LEU A 99 -20.16 -7.61 29.83
CA LEU A 99 -20.39 -7.58 28.38
C LEU A 99 -20.81 -8.94 27.79
N SER A 100 -20.33 -10.05 28.36
CA SER A 100 -20.67 -11.42 27.94
C SER A 100 -22.14 -11.79 28.12
N ALA A 101 -22.91 -10.96 28.84
CA ALA A 101 -24.32 -11.17 29.12
C ALA A 101 -25.26 -10.19 28.37
N SER A 102 -24.76 -9.40 27.42
CA SER A 102 -25.54 -8.41 26.68
C SER A 102 -25.60 -8.72 25.18
N THR A 103 -26.81 -8.73 24.61
CA THR A 103 -27.05 -8.92 23.16
C THR A 103 -26.97 -7.62 22.36
N ASP A 104 -26.88 -6.47 23.03
CA ASP A 104 -26.94 -5.14 22.41
C ASP A 104 -25.56 -4.52 22.11
N VAL A 105 -24.51 -5.34 22.10
CA VAL A 105 -23.13 -4.88 21.96
C VAL A 105 -22.59 -5.21 20.58
N VAL A 106 -22.33 -4.17 19.79
CA VAL A 106 -21.55 -4.24 18.55
C VAL A 106 -20.07 -4.07 18.91
N LEU A 107 -19.21 -4.88 18.27
CA LEU A 107 -17.77 -4.66 18.24
C LEU A 107 -17.48 -3.38 17.44
N ASP A 108 -17.45 -2.25 18.15
CA ASP A 108 -16.89 -1.01 17.64
C ASP A 108 -15.38 -1.01 17.91
N PHE A 109 -14.59 -0.67 16.90
CA PHE A 109 -13.15 -0.46 17.04
C PHE A 109 -12.91 1.06 16.99
N PRO A 110 -13.02 1.78 18.13
CA PRO A 110 -12.74 3.20 18.19
C PRO A 110 -11.21 3.37 18.18
N TYR A 111 -10.59 3.25 17.02
CA TYR A 111 -9.21 3.71 16.84
C TYR A 111 -9.20 5.23 16.91
N LYS A 112 -9.19 5.76 18.13
CA LYS A 112 -8.90 7.15 18.43
C LYS A 112 -7.44 7.39 18.04
N ASP A 113 -7.22 8.16 16.98
CA ASP A 113 -5.95 8.78 16.55
C ASP A 113 -4.67 7.91 16.51
N ALA A 114 -4.79 6.59 16.35
CA ALA A 114 -3.63 5.69 16.27
C ALA A 114 -2.90 5.79 14.92
N ILE A 115 -1.66 6.29 14.94
CA ILE A 115 -0.74 6.27 13.79
C ILE A 115 0.27 5.14 13.99
N VAL A 116 0.75 4.51 12.92
CA VAL A 116 1.88 3.57 12.97
C VAL A 116 2.89 3.97 11.91
N VAL A 117 4.01 4.49 12.38
CA VAL A 117 5.19 4.78 11.56
C VAL A 117 6.06 3.53 11.57
N GLY A 118 5.90 2.68 10.55
CA GLY A 118 6.87 1.60 10.32
C GLY A 118 8.27 2.20 10.16
N GLY A 119 9.33 1.58 10.62
CA GLY A 119 10.63 2.28 10.64
C GLY A 119 11.80 1.36 10.85
N GLN A 120 11.66 0.16 10.32
CA GLN A 120 12.81 -0.66 10.03
C GLN A 120 13.48 -0.03 8.79
N ASP A 121 14.80 0.14 8.84
CA ASP A 121 15.66 0.77 7.83
C ASP A 121 16.75 -0.20 7.30
N LYS A 122 16.96 -1.31 8.01
CA LYS A 122 17.91 -2.39 7.68
C LYS A 122 17.29 -3.79 7.79
N ASP A 123 17.83 -4.68 6.98
CA ASP A 123 17.33 -6.04 6.78
C ASP A 123 17.64 -7.01 7.93
N ASP A 124 18.72 -6.73 8.67
CA ASP A 124 19.26 -7.56 9.74
C ASP A 124 18.69 -7.20 11.13
N GLN A 125 17.85 -6.15 11.22
CA GLN A 125 17.32 -5.65 12.49
C GLN A 125 15.80 -5.68 12.53
N LYS A 126 15.23 -6.48 13.44
CA LYS A 126 13.79 -6.59 13.65
C LYS A 126 13.42 -5.83 14.91
N ARG A 127 12.69 -4.73 14.77
CA ARG A 127 12.20 -3.90 15.90
C ARG A 127 10.75 -4.20 16.22
N GLN A 128 10.32 -4.30 17.47
CA GLN A 128 8.87 -4.27 17.77
C GLN A 128 8.26 -2.93 17.36
N GLU A 129 7.21 -2.96 16.54
CA GLU A 129 6.52 -1.74 16.10
C GLU A 129 5.62 -1.24 17.22
N ILE A 130 5.93 -0.07 17.75
CA ILE A 130 5.14 0.56 18.82
C ILE A 130 3.87 1.15 18.21
N MET A 131 2.73 0.59 18.61
CA MET A 131 1.43 1.17 18.30
C MET A 131 1.25 2.41 19.20
N TYR A 132 1.15 3.60 18.58
CA TYR A 132 0.97 4.84 19.33
C TYR A 132 -0.49 4.86 19.79
N HIS A 133 -0.71 4.35 21.00
CA HIS A 133 -1.97 4.42 21.72
C HIS A 133 -2.06 5.66 22.62
N GLU A 134 -1.00 6.46 22.67
CA GLU A 134 -0.96 7.69 23.45
C GLU A 134 -1.87 8.74 22.82
N ILE A 135 -2.43 9.61 23.66
CA ILE A 135 -3.18 10.79 23.21
C ILE A 135 -2.15 11.72 22.57
N LEU A 136 -1.88 11.51 21.28
CA LEU A 136 -1.06 12.43 20.51
C LEU A 136 -1.77 13.79 20.52
N GLY A 137 -1.03 14.82 20.93
CA GLY A 137 -1.52 16.20 20.79
C GLY A 137 -1.78 16.53 19.32
N TYR A 138 -2.67 17.48 19.05
CA TYR A 138 -2.97 17.94 17.69
C TYR A 138 -1.69 18.27 16.88
N ASP A 139 -0.71 18.90 17.54
CA ASP A 139 0.53 19.32 16.91
C ASP A 139 1.41 18.14 16.46
N GLN A 140 1.44 17.05 17.22
CA GLN A 140 2.19 15.82 16.87
C GLN A 140 1.59 15.15 15.63
N ILE A 141 0.26 15.01 15.58
CA ILE A 141 -0.45 14.48 14.41
C ILE A 141 -0.22 15.37 13.17
N THR A 142 -0.16 16.68 13.37
CA THR A 142 0.05 17.65 12.31
C THR A 142 1.47 17.53 11.74
N ASN A 143 2.49 17.42 12.60
CA ASN A 143 3.88 17.24 12.17
C ASN A 143 4.09 15.94 11.39
N LEU A 144 3.50 14.81 11.80
CA LEU A 144 3.62 13.56 11.05
C LEU A 144 3.02 13.63 9.63
N LYS A 145 1.95 14.42 9.45
CA LYS A 145 1.27 14.59 8.16
C LYS A 145 1.81 15.76 7.35
N ALA A 146 2.64 16.62 7.93
CA ALA A 146 3.20 17.76 7.24
C ALA A 146 4.10 17.31 6.08
N PRO A 147 4.18 18.10 4.99
CA PRO A 147 5.15 17.88 3.92
C PRO A 147 6.58 17.89 4.48
N LYS A 148 7.47 17.08 3.89
CA LYS A 148 8.86 16.91 4.34
C LYS A 148 9.86 17.54 3.38
N VAL A 149 11.00 17.96 3.89
CA VAL A 149 12.12 18.38 3.04
C VAL A 149 12.63 17.15 2.27
N LEU A 150 12.83 17.32 0.97
CA LEU A 150 13.42 16.33 0.07
C LEU A 150 14.87 16.71 -0.19
N ALA A 151 15.78 15.77 0.08
CA ALA A 151 17.22 16.00 0.01
C ALA A 151 17.92 14.94 -0.86
N ASN A 152 19.22 15.15 -1.11
CA ASN A 152 20.09 14.22 -1.84
C ASN A 152 19.53 13.89 -3.24
N ALA A 153 18.93 14.89 -3.90
CA ALA A 153 18.25 14.69 -5.16
C ALA A 153 19.25 14.48 -6.33
N LYS A 154 19.01 13.44 -7.13
CA LYS A 154 19.86 13.06 -8.27
C LYS A 154 19.03 12.61 -9.43
N ARG A 155 19.34 13.03 -10.66
CA ARG A 155 18.74 12.47 -11.88
C ARG A 155 19.70 11.45 -12.48
N TYR A 156 19.22 10.23 -12.68
CA TYR A 156 19.92 9.20 -13.42
C TYR A 156 19.49 9.22 -14.89
N THR A 157 20.48 9.26 -15.77
CA THR A 157 20.31 9.30 -17.23
C THR A 157 21.15 8.20 -17.88
N SER A 158 21.03 8.04 -19.20
CA SER A 158 21.91 7.14 -19.96
C SER A 158 23.37 7.60 -20.01
N GLU A 159 23.62 8.89 -19.76
CA GLU A 159 24.94 9.50 -19.84
C GLU A 159 25.64 9.60 -18.49
N GLY A 160 24.89 9.47 -17.38
CA GLY A 160 25.45 9.50 -16.05
C GLY A 160 24.44 9.88 -14.96
N THR A 161 24.94 10.61 -13.96
CA THR A 161 24.14 11.16 -12.85
C THR A 161 24.28 12.67 -12.87
N GLU A 162 23.16 13.37 -12.77
CA GLU A 162 23.09 14.82 -12.61
C GLU A 162 22.74 15.11 -11.14
N ASP A 163 23.55 15.94 -10.50
CA ASP A 163 23.28 16.53 -9.19
C ASP A 163 22.70 17.96 -9.39
N ASP A 164 22.28 18.62 -8.30
CA ASP A 164 21.77 20.01 -8.30
C ASP A 164 20.57 20.24 -9.24
N ILE A 165 19.69 19.23 -9.31
CA ILE A 165 18.55 19.20 -10.22
C ILE A 165 17.31 19.91 -9.64
N ILE A 166 16.40 20.29 -10.53
CA ILE A 166 15.01 20.63 -10.20
C ILE A 166 14.06 19.56 -10.78
N LEU A 167 12.93 19.34 -10.13
CA LEU A 167 11.97 18.32 -10.52
C LEU A 167 11.04 18.79 -11.66
N ASP A 168 11.10 18.10 -12.81
CA ASP A 168 10.17 18.31 -13.91
C ASP A 168 8.84 17.59 -13.66
N ASP A 169 7.76 18.12 -14.23
CA ASP A 169 6.44 17.50 -14.15
C ASP A 169 6.37 16.11 -14.74
N ASN A 170 7.27 15.72 -15.65
CA ASN A 170 7.32 14.42 -16.30
C ASN A 170 8.34 13.46 -15.69
N ASP A 171 9.14 13.91 -14.73
CA ASP A 171 10.14 13.06 -14.09
C ASP A 171 9.48 11.84 -13.43
N ASN A 172 10.17 10.71 -13.52
CA ASN A 172 9.90 9.52 -12.71
C ASN A 172 10.61 9.67 -11.38
N LEU A 173 10.01 9.20 -10.29
CA LEU A 173 10.53 9.46 -8.94
C LEU A 173 10.75 8.18 -8.15
N ILE A 174 11.90 8.06 -7.51
CA ILE A 174 12.20 7.08 -6.47
C ILE A 174 12.53 7.85 -5.20
N ILE A 175 11.71 7.66 -4.16
CA ILE A 175 11.87 8.32 -2.87
C ILE A 175 12.38 7.31 -1.86
N LYS A 176 13.53 7.59 -1.25
CA LYS A 176 13.97 6.89 -0.04
C LYS A 176 13.35 7.53 1.20
N GLY A 177 12.70 6.73 2.03
CA GLY A 177 12.20 7.15 3.33
C GLY A 177 10.87 6.49 3.69
N ASN A 178 10.37 6.83 4.87
CA ASN A 178 9.13 6.26 5.36
C ASN A 178 7.96 6.55 4.42
N ASN A 179 7.30 5.49 3.94
CA ASN A 179 6.20 5.62 3.01
C ASN A 179 4.99 6.38 3.54
N TYR A 180 4.73 6.43 4.85
CA TYR A 180 3.65 7.28 5.38
C TYR A 180 3.97 8.77 5.26
N ALA A 181 5.20 9.18 5.61
CA ALA A 181 5.66 10.56 5.46
C ALA A 181 5.77 10.98 3.99
N ALA A 182 6.32 10.10 3.14
CA ALA A 182 6.41 10.34 1.70
C ALA A 182 5.03 10.45 1.04
N LEU A 183 4.07 9.57 1.39
CA LEU A 183 2.70 9.64 0.86
C LEU A 183 1.99 10.95 1.24
N ASN A 184 2.18 11.45 2.47
CA ASN A 184 1.64 12.76 2.85
C ASN A 184 2.30 13.89 2.06
N SER A 185 3.62 13.86 1.87
CA SER A 185 4.35 14.85 1.07
C SER A 185 3.90 14.85 -0.40
N LEU A 186 3.62 13.68 -0.96
CA LEU A 186 3.08 13.53 -2.32
C LEU A 186 1.70 14.17 -2.51
N LEU A 187 0.90 14.39 -1.46
CA LEU A 187 -0.43 14.99 -1.61
C LEU A 187 -0.36 16.42 -2.14
N GLU A 188 0.69 17.18 -1.83
CA GLU A 188 0.84 18.56 -2.30
C GLU A 188 0.92 18.64 -3.83
N ARG A 189 1.64 17.71 -4.46
CA ARG A 189 1.84 17.71 -5.92
C ARG A 189 0.92 16.74 -6.68
N TYR A 190 0.59 15.58 -6.11
CA TYR A 190 0.02 14.43 -6.83
C TYR A 190 -1.38 14.02 -6.39
N LYS A 191 -2.07 14.82 -5.58
CA LYS A 191 -3.48 14.58 -5.23
C LYS A 191 -4.33 14.39 -6.48
N GLU A 192 -5.09 13.31 -6.52
CA GLU A 192 -5.95 12.89 -7.64
C GLU A 192 -5.24 12.75 -9.00
N LYS A 193 -3.91 12.56 -9.04
CA LYS A 193 -3.14 12.41 -10.29
C LYS A 193 -2.74 10.97 -10.62
N VAL A 194 -2.77 10.05 -9.64
CA VAL A 194 -2.30 8.67 -9.84
C VAL A 194 -3.37 7.83 -10.55
N LYS A 195 -3.01 7.15 -11.65
CA LYS A 195 -3.93 6.28 -12.39
C LYS A 195 -4.02 4.89 -11.76
N LEU A 196 -2.86 4.32 -11.41
CA LEU A 196 -2.74 2.98 -10.87
C LEU A 196 -1.90 3.02 -9.60
N ILE A 197 -2.37 2.34 -8.55
CA ILE A 197 -1.53 1.96 -7.42
C ILE A 197 -1.38 0.44 -7.45
N TYR A 198 -0.13 -0.04 -7.41
CA TYR A 198 0.16 -1.44 -7.12
C TYR A 198 1.00 -1.50 -5.86
N ILE A 199 0.63 -2.36 -4.92
CA ILE A 199 1.41 -2.59 -3.71
C ILE A 199 1.46 -4.06 -3.33
N ASP A 200 2.60 -4.44 -2.79
CA ASP A 200 2.91 -5.76 -2.24
C ASP A 200 3.40 -5.57 -0.78
N PRO A 201 2.48 -5.27 0.16
CA PRO A 201 2.83 -5.01 1.56
C PRO A 201 3.41 -6.26 2.23
N PRO A 202 4.13 -6.12 3.36
CA PRO A 202 4.63 -7.26 4.13
C PRO A 202 3.48 -8.17 4.62
N PHE A 203 3.65 -9.49 4.52
CA PHE A 203 2.57 -10.47 4.62
C PHE A 203 2.23 -10.98 6.05
N ASN A 204 2.84 -10.45 7.10
CA ASN A 204 2.61 -10.86 8.50
C ASN A 204 2.60 -12.38 8.70
N THR A 205 3.53 -13.09 8.03
CA THR A 205 3.50 -14.54 7.89
C THR A 205 4.07 -15.30 9.08
N LEU A 206 4.54 -14.60 10.13
CA LEU A 206 5.28 -15.13 11.28
C LEU A 206 6.56 -15.91 10.91
N ASN A 207 6.87 -16.05 9.62
CA ASN A 207 8.05 -16.71 9.07
C ASN A 207 8.88 -15.66 8.32
N ASP A 208 10.10 -15.48 8.81
CA ASP A 208 11.12 -14.49 8.46
C ASP A 208 11.60 -14.52 6.99
N SER A 209 10.70 -14.38 6.03
CA SER A 209 11.06 -14.34 4.61
C SER A 209 10.98 -12.94 4.00
N PHE A 210 10.52 -11.94 4.76
CA PHE A 210 10.52 -10.54 4.36
C PHE A 210 11.20 -9.68 5.44
N GLN A 211 12.00 -8.71 4.99
CA GLN A 211 12.85 -7.81 5.79
C GLN A 211 12.07 -6.62 6.38
N TYR A 212 10.80 -6.86 6.66
CA TYR A 212 9.91 -5.95 7.37
C TYR A 212 9.44 -6.70 8.61
N ASN A 213 9.29 -6.06 9.78
CA ASN A 213 8.98 -6.75 11.02
C ASN A 213 7.66 -7.55 10.93
N ASP A 214 7.75 -8.84 10.61
CA ASP A 214 6.61 -9.74 10.34
C ASP A 214 6.00 -10.32 11.63
N ARG A 215 6.25 -9.68 12.79
CA ARG A 215 5.59 -9.93 14.08
C ARG A 215 4.54 -8.87 14.41
N PHE A 216 3.72 -8.47 13.43
CA PHE A 216 2.62 -7.59 13.75
C PHE A 216 1.53 -8.37 14.49
N ASN A 217 1.11 -7.87 15.66
CA ASN A 217 -0.27 -8.13 16.06
C ASN A 217 -1.16 -7.63 14.92
N ARG A 218 -2.12 -8.43 14.45
CA ARG A 218 -3.02 -8.11 13.33
C ARG A 218 -3.60 -6.70 13.42
N ALA A 219 -3.91 -6.23 14.64
CA ALA A 219 -4.39 -4.86 14.87
C ALA A 219 -3.37 -3.78 14.44
N THR A 220 -2.09 -3.98 14.73
CA THR A 220 -0.99 -3.08 14.33
C THR A 220 -0.82 -3.08 12.82
N TRP A 221 -0.83 -4.25 12.18
CA TRP A 221 -0.74 -4.36 10.71
C TRP A 221 -1.91 -3.66 10.01
N LEU A 222 -3.14 -3.87 10.48
CA LEU A 222 -4.32 -3.21 9.91
C LEU A 222 -4.27 -1.69 10.09
N THR A 223 -3.77 -1.19 11.22
CA THR A 223 -3.61 0.25 11.45
C THR A 223 -2.52 0.82 10.53
N PHE A 224 -1.41 0.12 10.39
CA PHE A 224 -0.33 0.44 9.47
C PHE A 224 -0.84 0.55 8.02
N MET A 225 -1.63 -0.42 7.55
CA MET A 225 -2.24 -0.41 6.23
C MET A 225 -3.32 0.68 6.09
N GLN A 226 -4.18 0.86 7.08
CA GLN A 226 -5.26 1.85 7.06
C GLN A 226 -4.72 3.26 6.81
N ASN A 227 -3.66 3.62 7.53
CA ASN A 227 -3.05 4.94 7.46
C ASN A 227 -2.53 5.26 6.04
N ARG A 228 -1.96 4.27 5.36
CA ARG A 228 -1.45 4.40 3.99
C ARG A 228 -2.56 4.37 2.96
N LEU A 229 -3.50 3.43 3.07
CA LEU A 229 -4.63 3.28 2.14
C LEU A 229 -5.54 4.51 2.11
N LYS A 230 -5.73 5.19 3.24
CA LYS A 230 -6.47 6.46 3.31
C LYS A 230 -5.81 7.57 2.48
N ILE A 231 -4.48 7.63 2.45
CA ILE A 231 -3.72 8.61 1.66
C ILE A 231 -3.69 8.18 0.18
N ALA A 232 -3.44 6.89 -0.08
CA ALA A 232 -3.48 6.31 -1.41
C ALA A 232 -4.80 6.62 -2.14
N LYS A 233 -5.95 6.52 -1.45
CA LYS A 233 -7.26 6.90 -2.00
C LYS A 233 -7.32 8.36 -2.45
N LYS A 234 -6.68 9.29 -1.74
CA LYS A 234 -6.61 10.72 -2.09
C LYS A 234 -5.66 11.01 -3.25
N LEU A 235 -4.64 10.19 -3.44
CA LEU A 235 -3.69 10.32 -4.56
C LEU A 235 -4.26 9.78 -5.88
N LEU A 236 -5.14 8.78 -5.81
CA LEU A 236 -5.81 8.21 -6.99
C LEU A 236 -6.72 9.22 -7.69
N LYS A 237 -6.64 9.25 -9.03
CA LYS A 237 -7.70 9.82 -9.90
C LYS A 237 -9.06 9.24 -9.52
N SER A 238 -10.15 9.94 -9.79
CA SER A 238 -11.51 9.40 -9.60
C SER A 238 -11.76 8.10 -10.40
N SER A 239 -11.16 8.00 -11.58
CA SER A 239 -11.13 6.80 -12.45
C SER A 239 -9.90 5.89 -12.21
N GLY A 240 -9.19 6.12 -11.10
CA GLY A 240 -8.02 5.35 -10.70
C GLY A 240 -8.38 4.00 -10.08
N ILE A 241 -7.40 3.11 -10.02
CA ILE A 241 -7.56 1.74 -9.54
C ILE A 241 -6.35 1.34 -8.67
N ILE A 242 -6.59 0.52 -7.66
CA ILE A 242 -5.56 -0.03 -6.77
C ILE A 242 -5.60 -1.56 -6.79
N PHE A 243 -4.42 -2.16 -6.89
CA PHE A 243 -4.16 -3.59 -6.77
C PHE A 243 -3.30 -3.81 -5.53
N VAL A 244 -3.78 -4.65 -4.61
CA VAL A 244 -3.03 -5.03 -3.40
C VAL A 244 -2.81 -6.53 -3.40
N GLN A 245 -1.57 -6.95 -3.64
CA GLN A 245 -1.20 -8.36 -3.53
C GLN A 245 -1.05 -8.74 -2.06
N ILE A 246 -1.67 -9.85 -1.67
CA ILE A 246 -1.70 -10.29 -0.28
C ILE A 246 -1.76 -11.81 -0.20
N ASP A 247 -1.26 -12.32 0.90
CA ASP A 247 -1.29 -13.72 1.26
C ASP A 247 -2.58 -14.08 2.03
N LYS A 248 -2.83 -15.38 2.24
CA LYS A 248 -4.06 -15.88 2.87
C LYS A 248 -4.26 -15.43 4.34
N ASN A 249 -3.22 -14.99 5.04
CA ASN A 249 -3.28 -14.68 6.47
C ASN A 249 -4.01 -13.36 6.73
N GLU A 250 -3.81 -12.39 5.84
CA GLU A 250 -4.37 -11.03 5.98
C GLU A 250 -5.40 -10.66 4.91
N GLU A 251 -5.58 -11.47 3.84
CA GLU A 251 -6.51 -11.19 2.73
C GLU A 251 -7.90 -10.72 3.19
N HIS A 252 -8.54 -11.48 4.08
CA HIS A 252 -9.92 -11.18 4.50
C HIS A 252 -10.03 -9.93 5.37
N TYR A 253 -9.03 -9.68 6.23
CA TYR A 253 -9.02 -8.50 7.10
C TYR A 253 -8.70 -7.24 6.29
N LEU A 254 -7.78 -7.35 5.34
CA LEU A 254 -7.48 -6.30 4.40
C LEU A 254 -8.70 -5.96 3.53
N LYS A 255 -9.44 -6.97 3.04
CA LYS A 255 -10.69 -6.76 2.28
C LYS A 255 -11.69 -5.92 3.07
N VAL A 256 -11.98 -6.29 4.32
CA VAL A 256 -12.89 -5.54 5.19
C VAL A 256 -12.39 -4.11 5.44
N LEU A 257 -11.09 -3.94 5.65
CA LEU A 257 -10.48 -2.61 5.79
C LEU A 257 -10.63 -1.77 4.52
N MET A 258 -10.41 -2.37 3.34
CA MET A 258 -10.54 -1.70 2.05
C MET A 258 -12.00 -1.36 1.74
N ASP A 259 -12.97 -2.21 2.08
CA ASP A 259 -14.40 -1.89 1.98
C ASP A 259 -14.74 -0.63 2.78
N LYS A 260 -14.22 -0.50 4.00
CA LYS A 260 -14.41 0.69 4.83
C LYS A 260 -13.78 1.95 4.22
N ILE A 261 -12.62 1.85 3.57
CA ILE A 261 -11.89 3.00 3.03
C ILE A 261 -12.42 3.41 1.64
N PHE A 262 -12.58 2.44 0.75
CA PHE A 262 -12.93 2.66 -0.66
C PHE A 262 -14.44 2.64 -0.89
N GLY A 263 -15.21 1.89 -0.10
CA GLY A 263 -16.62 1.58 -0.34
C GLY A 263 -16.75 0.17 -0.93
N GLU A 264 -17.71 -0.61 -0.44
CA GLU A 264 -17.97 -1.99 -0.93
C GLU A 264 -18.37 -1.98 -2.42
N GLU A 265 -19.11 -0.96 -2.85
CA GLU A 265 -19.52 -0.75 -4.24
C GLU A 265 -18.34 -0.46 -5.20
N ASN A 266 -17.18 -0.14 -4.63
CA ASN A 266 -15.94 0.12 -5.37
C ASN A 266 -15.01 -1.10 -5.41
N PHE A 267 -15.40 -2.22 -4.80
CA PHE A 267 -14.73 -3.49 -5.02
C PHE A 267 -14.94 -3.95 -6.48
N VAL A 268 -13.84 -4.29 -7.16
CA VAL A 268 -13.87 -4.71 -8.56
C VAL A 268 -13.82 -6.23 -8.67
N ASN A 269 -12.76 -6.84 -8.14
CA ASN A 269 -12.61 -8.30 -8.09
C ASN A 269 -11.47 -8.73 -7.14
N SER A 270 -11.34 -10.03 -6.88
CA SER A 270 -10.16 -10.67 -6.26
C SER A 270 -9.54 -11.64 -7.25
N ILE A 271 -8.26 -11.43 -7.58
CA ILE A 271 -7.53 -12.25 -8.56
C ILE A 271 -6.70 -13.29 -7.81
N ALA A 272 -6.83 -14.56 -8.18
CA ALA A 272 -5.99 -15.65 -7.69
C ALA A 272 -4.77 -15.84 -8.59
N VAL A 273 -3.57 -15.63 -8.05
CA VAL A 273 -2.31 -15.82 -8.78
C VAL A 273 -1.57 -17.01 -8.22
N GLN A 274 -1.18 -17.95 -9.07
CA GLN A 274 -0.34 -19.08 -8.69
C GLN A 274 1.10 -18.60 -8.45
N SER A 275 1.43 -18.31 -7.21
CA SER A 275 2.75 -17.80 -6.80
C SER A 275 3.75 -18.91 -6.47
N SER A 276 3.33 -20.17 -6.43
CA SER A 276 4.24 -21.31 -6.24
C SER A 276 3.69 -22.64 -6.75
N THR A 277 4.59 -23.61 -6.92
CA THR A 277 4.27 -25.00 -7.28
C THR A 277 4.13 -25.90 -6.06
N ALA A 278 3.32 -26.95 -6.17
CA ALA A 278 3.18 -27.99 -5.16
C ALA A 278 4.37 -28.97 -5.23
N SER A 279 5.57 -28.51 -4.88
CA SER A 279 6.82 -29.29 -4.96
C SER A 279 7.70 -29.11 -3.72
N GLY A 280 8.63 -30.06 -3.52
CA GLY A 280 9.64 -30.01 -2.45
C GLY A 280 9.06 -30.17 -1.03
N ASN A 281 9.66 -29.50 -0.05
CA ASN A 281 9.27 -29.60 1.36
C ASN A 281 7.80 -29.21 1.61
N LYS A 282 7.17 -28.41 0.72
CA LYS A 282 5.73 -28.07 0.81
C LYS A 282 4.83 -29.30 0.72
N THR A 283 5.24 -30.35 0.01
CA THR A 283 4.44 -31.58 -0.12
C THR A 283 4.62 -32.53 1.06
N ALA A 284 5.56 -32.27 1.98
CA ALA A 284 5.84 -33.13 3.14
C ALA A 284 4.65 -33.24 4.11
N HIS A 285 3.73 -32.27 4.08
CA HIS A 285 2.53 -32.24 4.93
C HIS A 285 1.24 -32.33 4.12
N LYS A 286 1.29 -32.87 2.90
CA LYS A 286 0.12 -33.03 2.02
C LYS A 286 -1.04 -33.79 2.68
N ASP A 287 -0.74 -34.72 3.59
CA ASP A 287 -1.75 -35.51 4.30
C ASP A 287 -2.28 -34.80 5.56
N LYS A 288 -1.70 -33.65 5.94
CA LYS A 288 -2.07 -32.87 7.14
C LYS A 288 -2.74 -31.54 6.81
N THR A 289 -2.62 -31.05 5.57
CA THR A 289 -3.15 -29.74 5.18
C THR A 289 -3.36 -29.64 3.67
N ILE A 290 -4.12 -28.63 3.25
CA ILE A 290 -4.25 -28.25 1.84
C ILE A 290 -3.06 -27.36 1.49
N ILE A 291 -2.29 -27.77 0.48
CA ILE A 291 -1.07 -27.07 0.06
C ILE A 291 -1.46 -25.71 -0.55
N LYS A 292 -0.93 -24.62 0.02
CA LYS A 292 -1.06 -23.26 -0.53
C LYS A 292 -0.14 -23.10 -1.74
N THR A 293 -0.72 -22.79 -2.90
CA THR A 293 0.00 -22.44 -4.14
C THR A 293 -0.37 -21.07 -4.69
N LYS A 294 -1.41 -20.42 -4.15
CA LYS A 294 -1.90 -19.12 -4.60
C LYS A 294 -1.65 -17.99 -3.60
N ASP A 295 -1.45 -16.80 -4.14
CA ASP A 295 -1.69 -15.52 -3.45
C ASP A 295 -2.89 -14.83 -4.12
N SER A 296 -3.43 -13.82 -3.44
CA SER A 296 -4.60 -13.08 -3.90
C SER A 296 -4.23 -11.63 -4.20
N ILE A 297 -4.88 -11.02 -5.18
CA ILE A 297 -4.74 -9.58 -5.49
C ILE A 297 -6.12 -8.94 -5.39
N LEU A 298 -6.31 -8.10 -4.38
CA LEU A 298 -7.55 -7.35 -4.19
C LEU A 298 -7.56 -6.12 -5.09
N VAL A 299 -8.66 -5.92 -5.81
CA VAL A 299 -8.79 -4.83 -6.79
C VAL A 299 -9.94 -3.90 -6.41
N TYR A 300 -9.64 -2.61 -6.27
CA TYR A 300 -10.63 -1.57 -5.99
C TYR A 300 -10.48 -0.40 -6.96
N LYS A 301 -11.60 0.16 -7.40
CA LYS A 301 -11.63 1.48 -8.06
C LYS A 301 -11.73 2.58 -7.01
N ASN A 302 -11.39 3.82 -7.39
CA ASN A 302 -11.51 4.94 -6.44
C ASN A 302 -12.98 5.37 -6.24
N SER A 303 -13.65 5.85 -7.29
CA SER A 303 -15.05 6.31 -7.18
C SER A 303 -15.86 6.19 -8.47
N THR A 304 -15.32 6.61 -9.61
CA THR A 304 -16.08 6.58 -10.89
C THR A 304 -15.88 5.27 -11.62
N ASN A 305 -16.62 5.07 -12.72
CA ASN A 305 -16.38 3.94 -13.62
C ASN A 305 -14.92 3.95 -14.12
N ILE A 306 -14.37 2.74 -14.24
CA ILE A 306 -13.04 2.48 -14.75
C ILE A 306 -13.14 1.96 -16.18
N ILE A 307 -12.08 2.20 -16.95
CA ILE A 307 -11.88 1.60 -18.27
C ILE A 307 -10.67 0.67 -18.12
N LEU A 308 -10.87 -0.61 -18.42
CA LEU A 308 -9.84 -1.64 -18.41
C LEU A 308 -9.53 -2.05 -19.84
N ASN A 309 -8.26 -2.36 -20.11
CA ASN A 309 -7.79 -2.90 -21.37
C ASN A 309 -7.77 -4.43 -21.25
N PRO A 310 -8.70 -5.18 -21.88
CA PRO A 310 -8.77 -6.62 -21.76
C PRO A 310 -7.44 -7.29 -22.13
N GLN A 311 -6.96 -8.18 -21.26
CA GLN A 311 -5.71 -8.91 -21.47
C GLN A 311 -6.01 -10.28 -22.06
N TYR A 312 -5.16 -10.74 -22.96
CA TYR A 312 -5.31 -12.00 -23.66
C TYR A 312 -4.05 -12.84 -23.49
N MET A 313 -4.21 -14.16 -23.56
CA MET A 313 -3.11 -15.11 -23.53
C MET A 313 -3.31 -16.18 -24.61
N ALA A 314 -2.22 -16.78 -25.07
CA ALA A 314 -2.28 -17.89 -26.01
C ALA A 314 -3.11 -19.05 -25.43
N GLN A 315 -3.91 -19.67 -26.29
CA GLN A 315 -4.64 -20.87 -25.93
C GLN A 315 -3.68 -22.07 -25.99
N ASP A 316 -3.79 -22.95 -25.00
CA ASP A 316 -2.98 -24.16 -24.85
C ASP A 316 -3.64 -25.39 -25.50
N LYS A 317 -4.90 -25.26 -25.91
CA LYS A 317 -5.74 -26.33 -26.45
C LYS A 317 -6.59 -25.79 -27.58
N TRP A 318 -6.78 -26.57 -28.64
CA TRP A 318 -7.74 -26.23 -29.68
C TRP A 318 -9.18 -26.26 -29.15
N ASP A 319 -9.98 -25.25 -29.48
CA ASP A 319 -11.42 -25.27 -29.21
C ASP A 319 -12.13 -26.07 -30.32
N THR A 320 -12.46 -27.32 -30.02
CA THR A 320 -13.09 -28.28 -30.94
C THR A 320 -14.47 -27.85 -31.42
N HIS A 321 -15.07 -26.79 -30.86
CA HIS A 321 -16.28 -26.18 -31.40
C HIS A 321 -16.05 -25.41 -32.70
N PHE A 322 -14.80 -25.06 -33.03
CA PHE A 322 -14.42 -24.55 -34.36
C PHE A 322 -14.21 -25.71 -35.33
N ASN A 323 -15.28 -26.42 -35.64
CA ASN A 323 -15.25 -27.62 -36.49
C ASN A 323 -15.84 -27.41 -37.89
N SER A 324 -16.23 -26.16 -38.21
CA SER A 324 -16.92 -25.83 -39.46
C SER A 324 -16.18 -24.72 -40.20
N ILE A 325 -16.17 -24.80 -41.53
CA ILE A 325 -15.62 -23.77 -42.42
C ILE A 325 -16.70 -23.28 -43.38
N LEU A 326 -16.78 -21.96 -43.53
CA LEU A 326 -17.66 -21.29 -44.46
C LEU A 326 -17.07 -21.36 -45.87
N HIS A 327 -17.77 -22.02 -46.79
CA HIS A 327 -17.40 -22.12 -48.19
C HIS A 327 -18.40 -21.30 -49.05
N LYS A 328 -17.93 -20.76 -50.17
CA LYS A 328 -18.78 -20.02 -51.12
C LYS A 328 -18.89 -20.84 -52.40
N GLY A 329 -20.00 -21.56 -52.54
CA GLY A 329 -20.34 -22.30 -53.74
C GLY A 329 -21.11 -21.45 -54.76
N ASP A 330 -21.58 -22.11 -55.82
CA ASP A 330 -22.29 -21.45 -56.94
C ASP A 330 -23.62 -20.81 -56.52
N ASN A 331 -24.29 -21.36 -55.51
CA ASN A 331 -25.59 -20.93 -55.03
C ASN A 331 -25.53 -20.12 -53.71
N GLY A 332 -24.35 -19.66 -53.31
CA GLY A 332 -24.16 -18.85 -52.11
C GLY A 332 -23.22 -19.50 -51.09
N TYR A 333 -23.48 -19.25 -49.81
CA TYR A 333 -22.64 -19.76 -48.72
C TYR A 333 -23.13 -21.12 -48.23
N GLU A 334 -22.19 -22.04 -48.04
CA GLU A 334 -22.43 -23.37 -47.51
C GLU A 334 -21.48 -23.69 -46.34
N THR A 335 -21.88 -24.67 -45.52
CA THR A 335 -21.10 -25.15 -44.39
C THR A 335 -20.40 -26.44 -44.76
N LEU A 336 -19.09 -26.51 -44.57
CA LEU A 336 -18.32 -27.75 -44.68
C LEU A 336 -17.71 -28.10 -43.32
N SER A 337 -17.52 -29.39 -43.08
CA SER A 337 -16.71 -29.90 -41.98
C SER A 337 -15.26 -29.44 -42.17
N LEU A 338 -14.67 -28.80 -41.16
CA LEU A 338 -13.29 -28.31 -41.22
C LEU A 338 -12.32 -29.45 -41.56
N ARG A 339 -12.51 -30.60 -40.92
CA ARG A 339 -11.69 -31.79 -41.13
C ARG A 339 -11.78 -32.29 -42.57
N ASP A 340 -13.00 -32.46 -43.07
CA ASP A 340 -13.20 -33.04 -44.40
C ASP A 340 -12.70 -32.08 -45.48
N TYR A 341 -12.87 -30.77 -45.27
CA TYR A 341 -12.29 -29.75 -46.14
C TYR A 341 -10.76 -29.81 -46.16
N MET A 342 -10.10 -29.94 -45.00
CA MET A 342 -8.65 -30.05 -44.93
C MET A 342 -8.10 -31.34 -45.56
N ILE A 343 -8.85 -32.45 -45.49
CA ILE A 343 -8.52 -33.71 -46.19
C ILE A 343 -8.62 -33.50 -47.71
N GLN A 344 -9.70 -32.88 -48.19
CA GLN A 344 -9.90 -32.59 -49.62
C GLN A 344 -8.79 -31.71 -50.19
N GLU A 345 -8.33 -30.73 -49.42
CA GLU A 345 -7.22 -29.84 -49.78
C GLU A 345 -5.83 -30.49 -49.58
N GLY A 346 -5.76 -31.74 -49.10
CA GLY A 346 -4.51 -32.47 -48.91
C GLY A 346 -3.63 -31.96 -47.77
N ILE A 347 -4.21 -31.23 -46.81
CA ILE A 347 -3.48 -30.61 -45.69
C ILE A 347 -3.20 -31.62 -44.57
N ILE A 348 -4.15 -32.53 -44.32
CA ILE A 348 -4.06 -33.56 -43.27
C ILE A 348 -4.46 -34.93 -43.83
N PRO A 349 -3.95 -36.04 -43.26
CA PRO A 349 -4.32 -37.38 -43.70
C PRO A 349 -5.73 -37.79 -43.28
N GLU A 350 -6.30 -38.81 -43.94
CA GLU A 350 -7.66 -39.30 -43.71
C GLU A 350 -7.91 -39.85 -42.30
N ASP A 351 -6.88 -40.24 -41.55
CA ASP A 351 -6.98 -40.74 -40.18
C ASP A 351 -6.77 -39.65 -39.11
N TYR A 352 -6.43 -38.43 -39.53
CA TYR A 352 -6.23 -37.30 -38.64
C TYR A 352 -7.50 -36.97 -37.86
N LYS A 353 -7.35 -36.69 -36.56
CA LYS A 353 -8.43 -36.25 -35.67
C LYS A 353 -8.14 -34.84 -35.20
N ILE A 354 -9.10 -33.94 -35.44
CA ILE A 354 -9.07 -32.61 -34.84
C ILE A 354 -9.53 -32.74 -33.40
N ASP A 355 -8.61 -32.54 -32.46
CA ASP A 355 -8.85 -32.58 -31.02
C ASP A 355 -8.14 -31.43 -30.30
N GLU A 356 -8.15 -31.42 -28.97
CA GLU A 356 -7.53 -30.35 -28.17
C GLU A 356 -6.02 -30.17 -28.45
N ASN A 357 -5.32 -31.23 -28.88
CA ASN A 357 -3.88 -31.20 -29.13
C ASN A 357 -3.53 -30.75 -30.55
N SER A 358 -4.51 -30.64 -31.46
CA SER A 358 -4.28 -30.17 -32.84
C SER A 358 -3.66 -28.77 -32.89
N ILE A 359 -3.80 -27.98 -31.83
CA ILE A 359 -3.11 -26.68 -31.68
C ILE A 359 -1.58 -26.80 -31.68
N ASN A 360 -1.00 -27.99 -31.45
CA ASN A 360 0.45 -28.21 -31.47
C ASN A 360 0.96 -28.70 -32.84
N ASP A 361 0.07 -28.86 -33.83
CA ASP A 361 0.41 -29.29 -35.18
C ASP A 361 0.57 -28.07 -36.09
N GLU A 362 1.78 -27.90 -36.63
CA GLU A 362 2.17 -26.75 -37.45
C GLU A 362 1.38 -26.69 -38.78
N PHE A 363 1.13 -27.83 -39.44
CA PHE A 363 0.37 -27.85 -40.70
C PHE A 363 -1.09 -27.48 -40.45
N PHE A 364 -1.66 -28.02 -39.37
CA PHE A 364 -3.01 -27.67 -38.94
C PHE A 364 -3.11 -26.17 -38.62
N LEU A 365 -2.20 -25.64 -37.79
CA LEU A 365 -2.20 -24.24 -37.40
C LEU A 365 -2.04 -23.30 -38.59
N ASN A 366 -1.10 -23.56 -39.49
CA ASN A 366 -0.87 -22.71 -40.67
C ASN A 366 -2.15 -22.58 -41.50
N PHE A 367 -2.82 -23.71 -41.79
CA PHE A 367 -4.09 -23.70 -42.50
C PHE A 367 -5.17 -22.91 -41.74
N VAL A 368 -5.26 -23.10 -40.42
CA VAL A 368 -6.26 -22.44 -39.58
C VAL A 368 -6.04 -20.93 -39.54
N PHE A 369 -4.80 -20.45 -39.44
CA PHE A 369 -4.48 -19.02 -39.49
C PHE A 369 -4.81 -18.40 -40.85
N GLU A 370 -4.48 -19.08 -41.96
CA GLU A 370 -4.82 -18.62 -43.31
C GLU A 370 -6.35 -18.55 -43.52
N ASN A 371 -7.09 -19.49 -42.95
CA ASN A 371 -8.54 -19.62 -43.13
C ASN A 371 -9.39 -19.08 -41.97
N ARG A 372 -8.78 -18.34 -41.02
CA ARG A 372 -9.43 -17.85 -39.79
C ARG A 372 -10.72 -17.07 -39.98
N LYS A 373 -10.89 -16.39 -41.12
CA LYS A 373 -12.08 -15.62 -41.47
C LYS A 373 -13.24 -16.48 -41.98
N LYS A 374 -12.99 -17.76 -42.26
CA LYS A 374 -13.97 -18.74 -42.75
C LYS A 374 -14.30 -19.78 -41.70
N ILE A 375 -13.36 -20.12 -40.82
CA ILE A 375 -13.58 -21.09 -39.74
C ILE A 375 -14.47 -20.49 -38.66
N TYR A 376 -15.49 -21.21 -38.22
CA TYR A 376 -16.47 -20.68 -37.27
C TYR A 376 -17.02 -21.73 -36.30
N THR A 377 -17.65 -21.22 -35.25
CA THR A 377 -18.55 -21.95 -34.35
C THR A 377 -19.93 -21.28 -34.31
N THR A 378 -20.96 -21.93 -33.78
CA THR A 378 -22.32 -21.34 -33.70
C THR A 378 -22.62 -20.78 -32.31
N LYS A 379 -23.10 -19.54 -32.23
CA LYS A 379 -23.45 -18.84 -31.00
C LYS A 379 -24.96 -18.57 -30.92
N SER A 380 -25.51 -18.60 -29.71
CA SER A 380 -26.95 -18.42 -29.46
C SER A 380 -27.41 -16.95 -29.51
N SER A 381 -26.50 -15.99 -29.34
CA SER A 381 -26.81 -14.56 -29.37
C SER A 381 -26.93 -14.06 -30.82
N ILE A 382 -28.14 -13.67 -31.20
CA ILE A 382 -28.53 -13.24 -32.55
C ILE A 382 -29.83 -12.39 -32.47
N PRO A 383 -30.05 -11.39 -33.35
CA PRO A 383 -31.31 -10.64 -33.39
C PRO A 383 -32.53 -11.54 -33.60
N LYS A 384 -33.64 -11.24 -32.92
CA LYS A 384 -34.85 -12.08 -32.93
C LYS A 384 -35.40 -12.32 -34.35
N VAL A 385 -35.46 -11.28 -35.18
CA VAL A 385 -35.96 -11.37 -36.56
C VAL A 385 -35.11 -12.33 -37.40
N ILE A 386 -33.78 -12.16 -37.35
CA ILE A 386 -32.84 -13.03 -38.08
C ILE A 386 -32.90 -14.47 -37.56
N LYS A 387 -33.10 -14.64 -36.24
CA LYS A 387 -33.26 -15.95 -35.63
C LYS A 387 -34.47 -16.70 -36.21
N GLU A 388 -35.63 -16.04 -36.26
CA GLU A 388 -36.86 -16.61 -36.80
C GLU A 388 -36.71 -16.94 -38.29
N GLU A 389 -36.11 -16.05 -39.08
CA GLU A 389 -35.82 -16.30 -40.50
C GLU A 389 -34.88 -17.50 -40.69
N SER A 390 -33.79 -17.57 -39.92
CA SER A 390 -32.81 -18.67 -39.99
C SER A 390 -33.37 -20.01 -39.54
N ILE A 391 -34.37 -20.03 -38.66
CA ILE A 391 -35.10 -21.25 -38.30
C ILE A 391 -36.02 -21.68 -39.44
N SER A 392 -36.67 -20.73 -40.12
CA SER A 392 -37.59 -21.03 -41.24
C SER A 392 -36.86 -21.59 -42.47
N LYS A 393 -35.59 -21.25 -42.67
CA LYS A 393 -34.72 -21.72 -43.76
C LYS A 393 -33.66 -22.70 -43.24
N GLN A 394 -34.12 -23.82 -42.70
CA GLN A 394 -33.23 -24.79 -42.05
C GLN A 394 -32.16 -25.32 -43.02
N GLY A 395 -30.90 -25.31 -42.60
CA GLY A 395 -29.75 -25.73 -43.41
C GLY A 395 -29.15 -24.63 -44.29
N GLU A 396 -29.84 -23.50 -44.48
CA GLU A 396 -29.33 -22.38 -45.26
C GLU A 396 -28.57 -21.37 -44.40
N ILE A 397 -27.52 -20.78 -44.98
CA ILE A 397 -26.78 -19.68 -44.37
C ILE A 397 -27.41 -18.35 -44.77
N ILE A 398 -27.88 -17.60 -43.78
CA ILE A 398 -28.45 -16.27 -43.97
C ILE A 398 -27.38 -15.23 -43.65
N SER A 399 -27.12 -14.31 -44.58
CA SER A 399 -26.31 -13.12 -44.32
C SER A 399 -27.16 -11.94 -43.85
N TYR A 400 -26.64 -11.16 -42.93
CA TYR A 400 -27.26 -9.92 -42.45
C TYR A 400 -26.18 -8.95 -41.99
N PHE A 401 -26.53 -7.70 -41.70
CA PHE A 401 -25.59 -6.72 -41.16
C PHE A 401 -25.90 -6.44 -39.70
N ASP A 402 -24.87 -6.31 -38.88
CA ASP A 402 -25.04 -5.82 -37.51
C ASP A 402 -25.21 -4.30 -37.44
N ASN A 403 -25.31 -3.76 -36.23
CA ASN A 403 -25.50 -2.32 -36.00
C ASN A 403 -24.33 -1.46 -36.49
N ASN A 404 -23.15 -2.05 -36.72
CA ASN A 404 -21.97 -1.37 -37.25
C ASN A 404 -21.85 -1.53 -38.78
N ASN A 405 -22.87 -2.10 -39.44
CA ASN A 405 -22.88 -2.40 -40.86
C ASN A 405 -21.83 -3.45 -41.27
N GLU A 406 -21.42 -4.31 -40.33
CA GLU A 406 -20.51 -5.43 -40.61
C GLU A 406 -21.31 -6.69 -40.99
N PRO A 407 -20.84 -7.45 -42.00
CA PRO A 407 -21.54 -8.66 -42.44
C PRO A 407 -21.45 -9.75 -41.37
N GLN A 408 -22.61 -10.30 -41.02
CA GLN A 408 -22.80 -11.42 -40.10
C GLN A 408 -23.54 -12.55 -40.82
N PHE A 409 -23.44 -13.75 -40.26
CA PHE A 409 -24.05 -14.95 -40.81
C PHE A 409 -24.84 -15.71 -39.75
N ALA A 410 -25.91 -16.38 -40.16
CA ALA A 410 -26.76 -17.18 -39.31
C ALA A 410 -27.06 -18.54 -39.96
N LEU A 411 -27.10 -19.58 -39.13
CA LEU A 411 -27.44 -20.94 -39.52
C LEU A 411 -28.31 -21.56 -38.42
N ASN A 412 -29.48 -22.08 -38.79
CA ASN A 412 -30.39 -22.78 -37.89
C ASN A 412 -30.72 -22.00 -36.60
N GLY A 413 -30.96 -20.69 -36.71
CA GLY A 413 -31.31 -19.83 -35.58
C GLY A 413 -30.13 -19.46 -34.67
N ARG A 414 -28.90 -19.67 -35.13
CA ARG A 414 -27.66 -19.33 -34.40
C ARG A 414 -26.77 -18.45 -35.28
N ARG A 415 -26.03 -17.53 -34.67
CA ARG A 415 -25.04 -16.69 -35.38
C ARG A 415 -23.74 -17.46 -35.57
N LEU A 416 -23.05 -17.26 -36.69
CA LEU A 416 -21.68 -17.76 -36.87
C LEU A 416 -20.69 -16.84 -36.16
N GLY A 417 -19.90 -17.40 -35.25
CA GLY A 417 -18.78 -16.74 -34.59
C GLY A 417 -17.46 -17.24 -35.19
N PHE A 418 -16.79 -16.39 -35.96
CA PHE A 418 -15.56 -16.76 -36.66
C PHE A 418 -14.34 -16.81 -35.74
N LEU A 419 -13.40 -17.69 -36.06
CA LEU A 419 -12.14 -17.87 -35.34
C LEU A 419 -11.30 -16.59 -35.33
N ASN A 420 -11.38 -15.79 -36.41
CA ASN A 420 -10.70 -14.49 -36.51
C ASN A 420 -10.96 -13.57 -35.29
N ASN A 421 -12.11 -13.70 -34.63
CA ASN A 421 -12.41 -12.89 -33.43
C ASN A 421 -11.56 -13.26 -32.21
N ASN A 422 -11.08 -14.51 -32.16
CA ASN A 422 -10.24 -15.05 -31.11
C ASN A 422 -8.75 -14.83 -31.39
N ILE A 423 -8.38 -14.42 -32.60
CA ILE A 423 -6.99 -14.17 -32.94
C ILE A 423 -6.57 -12.78 -32.46
N LYS A 424 -5.49 -12.73 -31.68
CA LYS A 424 -4.95 -11.52 -31.05
C LYS A 424 -3.43 -11.52 -31.17
N TYR A 425 -2.84 -10.33 -31.04
CA TYR A 425 -1.40 -10.20 -30.84
C TYR A 425 -1.11 -10.26 -29.35
N VAL A 426 -0.29 -11.20 -28.92
CA VAL A 426 0.16 -11.36 -27.52
C VAL A 426 1.68 -11.45 -27.56
N ASP A 427 2.36 -10.56 -26.83
CA ASP A 427 3.82 -10.48 -26.74
C ASP A 427 4.56 -10.42 -28.10
N GLY A 428 3.87 -9.88 -29.12
CA GLY A 428 4.38 -9.67 -30.48
C GLY A 428 4.03 -10.76 -31.49
N GLU A 429 3.33 -11.82 -31.08
CA GLU A 429 2.94 -12.94 -31.94
C GLU A 429 1.42 -13.00 -32.16
N GLU A 430 0.99 -13.34 -33.38
CA GLU A 430 -0.42 -13.59 -33.69
C GLU A 430 -0.79 -14.99 -33.15
N VAL A 431 -1.65 -15.05 -32.15
CA VAL A 431 -2.04 -16.29 -31.48
C VAL A 431 -3.56 -16.46 -31.47
N ILE A 432 -4.01 -17.71 -31.43
CA ILE A 432 -5.38 -18.02 -31.01
C ILE A 432 -5.44 -17.76 -29.51
N ALA A 433 -6.18 -16.73 -29.12
CA ALA A 433 -6.11 -16.19 -27.77
C ALA A 433 -7.39 -16.45 -26.97
N LYS A 434 -7.21 -16.61 -25.66
CA LYS A 434 -8.28 -16.59 -24.66
C LYS A 434 -8.17 -15.35 -23.79
N LEU A 435 -9.32 -14.83 -23.37
CA LEU A 435 -9.38 -13.70 -22.44
C LEU A 435 -8.85 -14.14 -21.08
N VAL A 436 -7.97 -13.35 -20.49
CA VAL A 436 -7.45 -13.57 -19.14
C VAL A 436 -8.55 -13.24 -18.13
N THR A 437 -8.80 -14.15 -17.18
CA THR A 437 -9.82 -14.00 -16.12
C THR A 437 -9.18 -13.58 -14.80
N ASP A 438 -9.83 -13.85 -13.68
CA ASP A 438 -9.32 -13.66 -12.31
C ASP A 438 -8.51 -14.86 -11.77
N ILE A 439 -8.14 -15.83 -12.61
CA ILE A 439 -7.29 -16.96 -12.24
C ILE A 439 -6.05 -16.95 -13.12
N TRP A 440 -4.89 -16.63 -12.55
CA TRP A 440 -3.61 -16.51 -13.26
C TRP A 440 -2.67 -17.64 -12.84
N VAL A 441 -2.48 -18.60 -13.74
CA VAL A 441 -1.64 -19.79 -13.54
C VAL A 441 -0.44 -19.83 -14.48
N ASP A 442 -0.34 -18.86 -15.38
CA ASP A 442 0.62 -18.82 -16.48
C ASP A 442 1.84 -17.93 -16.20
N ILE A 443 1.84 -17.21 -15.08
CA ILE A 443 2.94 -16.34 -14.69
C ILE A 443 3.97 -17.14 -13.89
N ASN A 444 5.23 -17.11 -14.33
CA ASN A 444 6.31 -17.87 -13.69
C ASN A 444 6.96 -17.11 -12.52
N PHE A 445 6.72 -17.58 -11.30
CA PHE A 445 7.35 -17.04 -10.08
C PHE A 445 8.72 -17.66 -9.72
N ASN A 446 9.13 -18.74 -10.38
CA ASN A 446 10.32 -19.52 -9.99
C ASN A 446 11.65 -18.98 -10.56
N ASN A 447 11.59 -18.07 -11.54
CA ASN A 447 12.76 -17.58 -12.27
C ASN A 447 13.02 -16.07 -12.11
N THR A 448 12.37 -15.43 -11.13
CA THR A 448 12.43 -13.97 -10.92
C THR A 448 13.83 -13.49 -10.53
N GLN A 449 14.70 -14.36 -10.00
CA GLN A 449 16.09 -14.02 -9.67
C GLN A 449 16.89 -13.53 -10.89
N ASN A 450 16.50 -13.90 -12.10
CA ASN A 450 17.24 -13.56 -13.33
C ASN A 450 16.80 -12.21 -13.94
N GLU A 451 15.76 -11.56 -13.41
CA GLU A 451 15.21 -10.32 -13.96
C GLU A 451 15.93 -9.06 -13.44
N GLY A 452 16.03 -7.99 -14.23
CA GLY A 452 16.58 -6.69 -13.81
C GLY A 452 18.07 -6.66 -13.44
N GLY A 453 18.81 -7.76 -13.62
CA GLY A 453 20.25 -7.83 -13.34
C GLY A 453 20.63 -7.68 -11.86
N ILE A 454 19.70 -7.96 -10.94
CA ILE A 454 19.91 -7.87 -9.49
C ILE A 454 19.47 -9.16 -8.78
N SER A 455 20.30 -9.63 -7.84
CA SER A 455 19.94 -10.74 -6.96
C SER A 455 19.07 -10.23 -5.82
N PHE A 456 17.83 -10.72 -5.75
CA PHE A 456 16.92 -10.49 -4.64
C PHE A 456 16.18 -11.81 -4.34
N PRO A 457 16.73 -12.66 -3.43
CA PRO A 457 16.35 -14.07 -3.32
C PRO A 457 14.91 -14.34 -2.86
N ALA A 458 14.28 -13.39 -2.16
CA ALA A 458 12.92 -13.55 -1.64
C ALA A 458 12.09 -12.29 -1.91
N GLY A 459 10.78 -12.45 -2.13
CA GLY A 459 9.83 -11.33 -2.24
C GLY A 459 9.74 -10.66 -3.61
N LYS A 460 10.72 -10.84 -4.51
CA LYS A 460 10.69 -10.27 -5.87
C LYS A 460 9.48 -10.76 -6.68
N LYS A 461 8.73 -9.84 -7.27
CA LYS A 461 7.61 -10.14 -8.16
C LYS A 461 8.07 -10.26 -9.62
N PRO A 462 7.45 -11.16 -10.44
CA PRO A 462 7.81 -11.30 -11.85
C PRO A 462 7.43 -10.06 -12.66
N GLU A 463 8.28 -9.60 -13.58
CA GLU A 463 7.93 -8.48 -14.47
C GLU A 463 6.68 -8.74 -15.31
N GLN A 464 6.43 -10.00 -15.72
CA GLN A 464 5.24 -10.37 -16.48
C GLN A 464 3.93 -10.14 -15.70
N LEU A 465 3.96 -10.33 -14.37
CA LEU A 465 2.81 -10.00 -13.50
C LEU A 465 2.50 -8.51 -13.56
N LEU A 466 3.53 -7.68 -13.38
CA LEU A 466 3.38 -6.24 -13.37
C LEU A 466 3.01 -5.72 -14.76
N LYS A 467 3.54 -6.31 -15.85
CA LYS A 467 3.15 -5.97 -17.24
C LYS A 467 1.65 -6.15 -17.40
N ARG A 468 1.12 -7.32 -17.03
CA ARG A 468 -0.32 -7.61 -17.11
C ARG A 468 -1.16 -6.60 -16.31
N ILE A 469 -0.79 -6.29 -15.07
CA ILE A 469 -1.53 -5.34 -14.23
C ILE A 469 -1.49 -3.93 -14.83
N ILE A 470 -0.31 -3.47 -15.26
CA ILE A 470 -0.10 -2.13 -15.80
C ILE A 470 -0.81 -1.97 -17.14
N GLU A 471 -0.70 -2.92 -18.07
CA GLU A 471 -1.39 -2.88 -19.36
C GLU A 471 -2.90 -2.96 -19.21
N LEU A 472 -3.40 -3.77 -18.26
CA LEU A 472 -4.84 -3.89 -17.94
C LEU A 472 -5.45 -2.56 -17.50
N SER A 473 -4.71 -1.71 -16.81
CA SER A 473 -5.26 -0.57 -16.05
C SER A 473 -4.75 0.81 -16.44
N THR A 474 -3.74 0.90 -17.33
CA THR A 474 -3.08 2.16 -17.70
C THR A 474 -2.79 2.28 -19.19
N ASN A 475 -2.69 3.51 -19.67
CA ASN A 475 -2.17 3.85 -20.99
C ASN A 475 -0.76 4.46 -20.89
N ARG A 476 -0.11 4.71 -22.04
CA ARG A 476 1.19 5.41 -22.07
C ARG A 476 1.06 6.78 -21.40
N GLY A 477 2.06 7.15 -20.60
CA GLY A 477 2.10 8.42 -19.86
C GLY A 477 1.26 8.47 -18.57
N ASP A 478 0.42 7.47 -18.30
CA ASP A 478 -0.28 7.40 -17.01
C ASP A 478 0.70 7.21 -15.85
N LEU A 479 0.35 7.77 -14.69
CA LEU A 479 1.15 7.73 -13.47
C LEU A 479 0.82 6.51 -12.61
N VAL A 480 1.83 5.71 -12.30
CA VAL A 480 1.76 4.53 -11.43
C VAL A 480 2.49 4.81 -10.11
N LEU A 481 1.90 4.42 -8.98
CA LEU A 481 2.51 4.56 -7.67
C LEU A 481 2.67 3.19 -7.01
N ASP A 482 3.87 2.95 -6.47
CA ASP A 482 4.19 1.80 -5.63
C ASP A 482 4.93 2.28 -4.39
N PHE A 483 4.26 2.25 -3.24
CA PHE A 483 4.83 2.69 -1.96
C PHE A 483 5.37 1.54 -1.10
N PHE A 484 5.61 0.39 -1.73
CA PHE A 484 6.35 -0.76 -1.22
C PHE A 484 7.25 -1.31 -2.35
N VAL A 485 8.04 -0.42 -2.96
CA VAL A 485 8.66 -0.71 -4.27
C VAL A 485 9.71 -1.84 -4.21
N GLY A 486 10.33 -2.07 -3.05
CA GLY A 486 11.23 -3.18 -2.78
C GLY A 486 12.38 -3.28 -3.79
N SER A 487 12.31 -4.28 -4.68
CA SER A 487 13.31 -4.53 -5.73
C SER A 487 13.17 -3.67 -7.00
N GLY A 488 12.23 -2.73 -7.05
CA GLY A 488 12.06 -1.84 -8.20
C GLY A 488 11.30 -2.46 -9.37
N THR A 489 10.61 -3.59 -9.20
CA THR A 489 9.97 -4.32 -10.31
C THR A 489 8.86 -3.49 -10.97
N THR A 490 7.98 -2.86 -10.19
CA THR A 490 6.91 -2.00 -10.72
C THR A 490 7.48 -0.83 -11.52
N ALA A 491 8.49 -0.16 -10.98
CA ALA A 491 9.18 0.95 -11.65
C ALA A 491 9.87 0.50 -12.95
N SER A 492 10.57 -0.64 -12.93
CA SER A 492 11.21 -1.26 -14.11
C SER A 492 10.20 -1.46 -15.24
N VAL A 493 9.07 -2.08 -14.94
CA VAL A 493 8.04 -2.36 -15.94
C VAL A 493 7.35 -1.09 -16.42
N CYS A 494 7.05 -0.13 -15.55
CA CYS A 494 6.50 1.16 -15.95
C CYS A 494 7.43 1.87 -16.93
N HIS A 495 8.73 1.90 -16.62
CA HIS A 495 9.76 2.50 -17.44
C HIS A 495 9.80 1.88 -18.85
N LYS A 496 9.91 0.54 -18.92
CA LYS A 496 9.92 -0.22 -20.19
C LYS A 496 8.65 -0.02 -21.02
N LEU A 497 7.52 0.18 -20.36
CA LEU A 497 6.20 0.37 -20.99
C LEU A 497 5.83 1.84 -21.23
N ASN A 498 6.73 2.80 -21.01
CA ASN A 498 6.47 4.24 -21.15
C ASN A 498 5.30 4.75 -20.28
N ARG A 499 5.24 4.30 -19.03
CA ARG A 499 4.39 4.85 -17.97
C ARG A 499 5.25 5.68 -17.04
N ARG A 500 4.65 6.72 -16.46
CA ARG A 500 5.29 7.46 -15.38
C ARG A 500 5.18 6.70 -14.08
N TYR A 501 6.17 6.82 -13.20
CA TYR A 501 6.12 6.12 -11.91
C TYR A 501 6.66 6.91 -10.73
N ILE A 502 6.13 6.56 -9.56
CA ILE A 502 6.64 6.95 -8.24
C ILE A 502 6.84 5.68 -7.42
N GLY A 503 8.06 5.43 -6.97
CA GLY A 503 8.42 4.34 -6.06
C GLY A 503 8.83 4.87 -4.70
N ILE A 504 8.39 4.24 -3.61
CA ILE A 504 8.86 4.57 -2.24
C ILE A 504 9.38 3.31 -1.55
N GLU A 505 10.58 3.42 -0.97
CA GLU A 505 11.18 2.39 -0.12
C GLU A 505 11.96 3.07 1.02
N GLN A 506 11.84 2.55 2.24
CA GLN A 506 12.57 3.10 3.39
C GLN A 506 13.92 2.40 3.60
N MET A 507 14.05 1.15 3.15
CA MET A 507 15.24 0.33 3.42
C MET A 507 16.47 0.82 2.66
N ASN A 508 17.62 0.72 3.32
CA ASN A 508 18.90 1.11 2.74
C ASN A 508 19.29 0.31 1.49
N TYR A 509 18.74 -0.89 1.30
CA TYR A 509 18.96 -1.67 0.07
C TYR A 509 18.43 -0.98 -1.19
N ILE A 510 17.58 0.04 -1.08
CA ILE A 510 17.01 0.78 -2.22
C ILE A 510 18.10 1.21 -3.21
N ASN A 511 19.25 1.65 -2.69
CA ASN A 511 20.41 2.09 -3.48
C ASN A 511 21.05 0.94 -4.27
N ASN A 512 21.17 -0.23 -3.65
CA ASN A 512 21.86 -1.38 -4.25
C ASN A 512 20.93 -2.27 -5.09
N LEU A 513 19.61 -2.18 -4.87
CA LEU A 513 18.62 -3.00 -5.56
C LEU A 513 17.77 -2.18 -6.52
N THR A 514 16.92 -1.28 -6.02
CA THR A 514 15.99 -0.50 -6.86
C THR A 514 16.73 0.44 -7.80
N VAL A 515 17.62 1.29 -7.27
CA VAL A 515 18.36 2.26 -8.08
C VAL A 515 19.26 1.54 -9.08
N GLN A 516 19.97 0.48 -8.67
CA GLN A 516 20.82 -0.30 -9.56
C GLN A 516 20.02 -1.01 -10.66
N ARG A 517 18.86 -1.58 -10.34
CA ARG A 517 17.96 -2.16 -11.34
C ARG A 517 17.53 -1.13 -12.38
N LEU A 518 17.10 0.06 -11.94
CA LEU A 518 16.63 1.10 -12.86
C LEU A 518 17.77 1.67 -13.72
N LYS A 519 19.00 1.76 -13.18
CA LYS A 519 20.19 2.04 -13.99
C LYS A 519 20.40 0.97 -15.07
N ASN A 520 20.24 -0.31 -14.75
CA ASN A 520 20.31 -1.38 -15.75
C ASN A 520 19.22 -1.22 -16.82
N VAL A 521 18.00 -0.82 -16.43
CA VAL A 521 16.89 -0.55 -17.35
C VAL A 521 17.23 0.58 -18.32
N ILE A 522 17.73 1.72 -17.82
CA ILE A 522 18.20 2.83 -18.66
C ILE A 522 19.30 2.37 -19.62
N SER A 523 20.23 1.53 -19.15
CA SER A 523 21.29 0.95 -19.98
C SER A 523 20.82 -0.13 -20.98
N GLY A 524 19.52 -0.40 -21.07
CA GLY A 524 18.95 -1.34 -22.02
C GLY A 524 18.90 -2.78 -21.54
N ASP A 525 18.57 -3.02 -20.26
CA ASP A 525 18.30 -4.33 -19.67
C ASP A 525 17.56 -5.26 -20.64
N LYS A 526 18.12 -6.47 -20.84
CA LYS A 526 17.61 -7.49 -21.79
C LYS A 526 16.89 -8.65 -21.09
N SER A 527 16.58 -8.52 -19.81
CA SER A 527 15.87 -9.53 -19.03
C SER A 527 14.38 -9.21 -18.84
N GLY A 528 13.63 -10.18 -18.31
CA GLY A 528 12.19 -10.01 -18.02
C GLY A 528 11.40 -9.64 -19.27
N ILE A 529 10.56 -8.62 -19.19
CA ILE A 529 9.70 -8.22 -20.31
C ILE A 529 10.45 -7.55 -21.46
N SER A 530 11.74 -7.21 -21.28
CA SER A 530 12.55 -6.62 -22.34
C SER A 530 12.82 -7.58 -23.50
N THR A 531 12.65 -8.89 -23.28
CA THR A 531 12.80 -9.92 -24.32
C THR A 531 11.58 -10.00 -25.26
N LEU A 532 10.45 -9.42 -24.86
CA LEU A 532 9.21 -9.48 -25.62
C LEU A 532 9.26 -8.51 -26.80
N VAL A 533 8.80 -8.98 -27.96
CA VAL A 533 8.91 -8.25 -29.23
C VAL A 533 8.06 -6.98 -29.22
N ASP A 534 6.89 -7.03 -28.58
CA ASP A 534 5.96 -5.89 -28.45
C ASP A 534 6.49 -4.77 -27.53
N VAL A 535 7.35 -5.10 -26.58
CA VAL A 535 7.98 -4.13 -25.68
C VAL A 535 9.12 -3.38 -26.38
N ASN A 536 9.92 -4.08 -27.20
CA ASN A 536 11.04 -3.52 -27.98
C ASN A 536 11.96 -2.57 -27.16
N TRP A 537 12.38 -3.02 -25.97
CA TRP A 537 13.18 -2.18 -25.08
C TRP A 537 14.65 -2.09 -25.52
N GLN A 538 15.13 -0.86 -25.76
CA GLN A 538 16.52 -0.59 -26.15
C GLN A 538 17.31 0.23 -25.11
N GLY A 539 16.68 0.60 -23.99
CA GLY A 539 17.24 1.54 -23.02
C GLY A 539 16.82 2.99 -23.27
N GLY A 540 17.35 3.90 -22.45
CA GLY A 540 17.01 5.32 -22.43
C GLY A 540 16.09 5.68 -21.26
N GLY A 541 15.58 6.92 -21.29
CA GLY A 541 14.78 7.48 -20.20
C GLY A 541 15.61 7.94 -19.01
N THR A 542 14.92 8.52 -18.03
CA THR A 542 15.53 9.06 -16.81
C THR A 542 14.65 8.74 -15.60
N PHE A 543 15.24 8.81 -14.41
CA PHE A 543 14.50 8.91 -13.17
C PHE A 543 15.25 9.76 -12.15
N VAL A 544 14.48 10.42 -11.30
CA VAL A 544 14.97 11.17 -10.15
C VAL A 544 14.93 10.29 -8.92
N TYR A 545 16.02 10.27 -8.18
CA TYR A 545 16.12 9.75 -6.83
C TYR A 545 16.16 10.93 -5.85
N CYS A 546 15.49 10.81 -4.73
CA CYS A 546 15.64 11.74 -3.60
C CYS A 546 15.34 11.03 -2.29
N GLU A 547 15.67 11.66 -1.18
CA GLU A 547 15.46 11.12 0.17
C GLU A 547 14.61 12.09 0.99
N LEU A 548 13.82 11.59 1.94
CA LEU A 548 13.27 12.46 2.98
C LEU A 548 14.43 12.89 3.89
N LEU A 549 14.60 14.19 4.12
CA LEU A 549 15.68 14.69 4.98
C LEU A 549 15.45 14.21 6.43
N GLU A 550 16.31 13.31 6.87
CA GLU A 550 16.26 12.72 8.20
C GLU A 550 16.67 13.72 9.28
N ASP A 551 15.88 13.77 10.34
CA ASP A 551 16.17 14.49 11.59
C ASP A 551 16.45 13.44 12.68
N SER A 552 15.51 13.18 13.59
CA SER A 552 15.66 12.18 14.65
C SER A 552 15.85 10.74 14.16
N GLN A 553 15.55 10.46 12.88
CA GLN A 553 15.80 9.14 12.28
C GLN A 553 17.28 8.77 12.31
N ARG A 554 18.20 9.74 12.20
CA ARG A 554 19.65 9.49 12.32
C ARG A 554 20.03 8.91 13.68
N LEU A 555 19.37 9.37 14.74
CA LEU A 555 19.58 8.82 16.09
C LEU A 555 19.10 7.37 16.20
N ILE A 556 17.95 7.05 15.59
CA ILE A 556 17.43 5.67 15.52
C ILE A 556 18.45 4.78 14.82
N ASP A 557 18.98 5.20 13.68
CA ASP A 557 19.95 4.44 12.88
C ASP A 557 21.27 4.23 13.64
N MET A 558 21.70 5.22 14.42
CA MET A 558 22.85 5.12 15.33
C MET A 558 22.60 4.06 16.42
N ILE A 559 21.44 4.11 17.09
CA ILE A 559 21.06 3.12 18.13
C ILE A 559 21.03 1.71 17.56
N ILE A 560 20.38 1.55 16.40
CA ILE A 560 20.27 0.30 15.64
C ILE A 560 21.67 -0.26 15.37
N SER A 561 22.58 0.57 14.88
CA SER A 561 23.95 0.17 14.55
C SER A 561 24.86 -0.01 15.76
N ALA A 562 24.40 0.34 16.97
CA ALA A 562 25.20 0.31 18.17
C ALA A 562 25.57 -1.12 18.62
N ASN A 563 26.71 -1.20 19.26
CA ASN A 563 27.20 -2.35 20.02
C ASN A 563 27.37 -1.97 21.51
N GLU A 564 27.76 -2.91 22.36
CA GLU A 564 27.93 -2.66 23.80
C GLU A 564 28.93 -1.53 24.11
N ASP A 565 29.92 -1.31 23.24
CA ASP A 565 30.94 -0.27 23.44
C ASP A 565 30.44 1.13 23.03
N THR A 566 29.49 1.21 22.10
CA THR A 566 29.02 2.48 21.50
C THR A 566 27.68 2.94 22.05
N ILE A 567 26.84 2.03 22.56
CA ILE A 567 25.49 2.31 23.04
C ILE A 567 25.47 3.36 24.16
N GLN A 568 26.49 3.38 25.02
CA GLN A 568 26.59 4.35 26.11
C GLN A 568 26.86 5.77 25.59
N GLY A 569 27.72 5.92 24.59
CA GLY A 569 27.98 7.21 23.96
C GLY A 569 26.73 7.75 23.25
N ILE A 570 26.00 6.86 22.57
CA ILE A 570 24.74 7.20 21.89
C ILE A 570 23.67 7.63 22.89
N LYS A 571 23.56 6.94 24.04
CA LYS A 571 22.66 7.35 25.14
C LYS A 571 22.93 8.79 25.58
N GLU A 572 24.19 9.15 25.81
CA GLU A 572 24.54 10.52 26.21
C GLU A 572 24.14 11.54 25.13
N THR A 573 24.34 11.24 23.85
CA THR A 573 23.87 12.08 22.75
C THR A 573 22.35 12.29 22.78
N ILE A 574 21.58 11.23 23.03
CA ILE A 574 20.11 11.28 23.09
C ILE A 574 19.65 12.11 24.29
N TYR A 575 20.26 11.92 25.46
CA TYR A 575 19.86 12.62 26.70
C TYR A 575 20.06 14.14 26.62
N HIS A 576 20.92 14.60 25.72
CA HIS A 576 21.21 16.02 25.49
C HIS A 576 20.57 16.55 24.19
N SER A 577 19.80 15.73 23.47
CA SER A 577 19.14 16.13 22.22
C SER A 577 17.75 16.71 22.48
N GLU A 578 17.39 17.76 21.74
CA GLU A 578 16.03 18.32 21.70
C GLU A 578 15.04 17.48 20.86
N GLN A 579 15.53 16.37 20.31
CA GLN A 579 14.78 15.38 19.53
C GLN A 579 14.13 14.28 20.39
N ILE A 580 14.22 14.38 21.72
CA ILE A 580 13.55 13.46 22.63
C ILE A 580 12.10 13.84 22.89
N VAL A 581 11.33 12.85 23.34
CA VAL A 581 9.94 13.01 23.73
C VAL A 581 9.80 14.12 24.81
N PRO A 582 9.01 15.19 24.56
CA PRO A 582 9.05 16.43 25.37
C PRO A 582 8.69 16.29 26.85
N TYR A 583 8.00 15.21 27.24
CA TYR A 583 7.54 14.97 28.61
C TYR A 583 8.51 14.12 29.45
N ILE A 584 9.68 13.75 28.91
CA ILE A 584 10.69 13.01 29.65
C ILE A 584 11.67 13.99 30.28
N LEU A 585 11.67 14.09 31.61
CA LEU A 585 12.61 14.95 32.34
C LEU A 585 13.99 14.27 32.41
N THR A 586 15.05 15.06 32.26
CA THR A 586 16.45 14.60 32.42
C THR A 586 16.70 13.95 33.79
N SER A 587 15.93 14.33 34.82
CA SER A 587 15.96 13.72 36.15
C SER A 587 15.43 12.30 36.20
N ASP A 588 14.45 11.96 35.35
CA ASP A 588 13.84 10.63 35.30
C ASP A 588 14.73 9.67 34.49
N LEU A 589 15.37 10.18 33.44
CA LEU A 589 16.43 9.48 32.70
C LEU A 589 17.62 9.11 33.61
N LYS A 590 18.06 10.04 34.47
CA LYS A 590 19.15 9.80 35.44
C LYS A 590 18.81 8.76 36.52
N LYS A 591 17.53 8.60 36.88
CA LYS A 591 17.08 7.55 37.83
C LYS A 591 17.01 6.18 37.17
N ALA A 592 16.65 6.12 35.89
CA ALA A 592 16.59 4.89 35.09
C ALA A 592 17.99 4.36 34.69
N ASP A 593 19.02 5.19 34.77
CA ASP A 593 20.38 4.89 34.28
C ASP A 593 21.02 3.64 34.91
N LYS A 594 20.72 3.39 36.19
CA LYS A 594 21.21 2.20 36.90
C LYS A 594 20.54 0.91 36.42
N ALA A 595 19.27 0.99 36.03
CA ALA A 595 18.54 -0.11 35.42
C ALA A 595 18.93 -0.32 33.95
N PHE A 596 19.25 0.76 33.22
CA PHE A 596 19.69 0.69 31.83
C PHE A 596 21.00 -0.10 31.65
N SER A 597 21.95 0.03 32.58
CA SER A 597 23.20 -0.74 32.54
C SER A 597 23.01 -2.26 32.71
N GLU A 598 21.89 -2.68 33.31
CA GLU A 598 21.56 -4.09 33.57
C GLU A 598 20.79 -4.76 32.42
N LEU A 599 20.32 -3.98 31.45
CA LEU A 599 19.58 -4.47 30.28
C LEU A 599 20.48 -5.19 29.26
N THR A 600 19.88 -6.05 28.45
CA THR A 600 20.56 -6.59 27.26
C THR A 600 20.77 -5.49 26.22
N LEU A 601 21.73 -5.64 25.30
CA LEU A 601 21.92 -4.68 24.20
C LEU A 601 20.62 -4.42 23.44
N GLU A 602 19.81 -5.44 23.21
CA GLU A 602 18.55 -5.31 22.47
C GLU A 602 17.53 -4.47 23.25
N ASP A 603 17.36 -4.75 24.54
CA ASP A 603 16.47 -3.98 25.41
C ASP A 603 16.97 -2.53 25.58
N LYS A 604 18.29 -2.32 25.65
CA LYS A 604 18.89 -0.97 25.65
C LYS A 604 18.51 -0.19 24.39
N LYS A 605 18.61 -0.83 23.22
CA LYS A 605 18.22 -0.21 21.95
C LYS A 605 16.73 0.12 21.92
N GLU A 606 15.86 -0.80 22.35
CA GLU A 606 14.41 -0.56 22.41
C GLU A 606 14.05 0.62 23.31
N VAL A 607 14.68 0.71 24.49
CA VAL A 607 14.47 1.84 25.42
C VAL A 607 14.90 3.15 24.77
N LEU A 608 16.10 3.23 24.19
CA LEU A 608 16.59 4.46 23.55
C LEU A 608 15.72 4.89 22.37
N ILE A 609 15.25 3.94 21.55
CA ILE A 609 14.32 4.22 20.44
C ILE A 609 12.98 4.75 20.98
N GLY A 610 12.55 4.29 22.15
CA GLY A 610 11.37 4.79 22.84
C GLY A 610 11.48 6.25 23.32
N LEU A 611 12.71 6.75 23.54
CA LEU A 611 12.96 8.14 23.96
C LEU A 611 12.91 9.15 22.82
N ILE A 612 13.04 8.70 21.58
CA ILE A 612 13.10 9.57 20.40
C ILE A 612 11.69 10.05 20.02
N ASP A 613 11.54 11.36 19.82
CA ASP A 613 10.29 11.92 19.29
C ASP A 613 10.14 11.56 17.81
N LYS A 614 9.29 10.58 17.56
CA LYS A 614 9.02 10.06 16.21
C LYS A 614 8.19 11.02 15.35
N ASN A 615 7.74 12.16 15.89
CA ASN A 615 7.17 13.25 15.09
C ASN A 615 8.27 14.08 14.39
N LYS A 616 9.51 13.97 14.85
CA LYS A 616 10.70 14.63 14.31
C LYS A 616 11.60 13.68 13.53
N LEU A 617 11.07 12.57 12.98
CA LEU A 617 11.92 11.65 12.19
C LEU A 617 12.50 12.32 10.93
N TYR A 618 11.76 13.26 10.36
CA TYR A 618 12.12 13.97 9.15
C TYR A 618 11.83 15.45 9.31
N VAL A 619 12.66 16.28 8.68
CA VAL A 619 12.51 17.74 8.68
C VAL A 619 11.24 18.13 7.93
N ASN A 620 10.39 18.93 8.57
CA ASN A 620 9.19 19.48 7.93
C ASN A 620 9.58 20.54 6.90
N TYR A 621 8.89 20.56 5.77
CA TYR A 621 9.11 21.56 4.72
C TYR A 621 8.90 23.01 5.21
N SER A 622 8.00 23.23 6.18
CA SER A 622 7.81 24.54 6.81
C SER A 622 9.05 25.06 7.54
N SER A 623 9.98 24.18 7.89
CA SER A 623 11.21 24.48 8.62
C SER A 623 12.44 24.47 7.71
N ILE A 624 12.25 24.52 6.39
CA ILE A 624 13.34 24.38 5.41
C ILE A 624 14.38 25.51 5.45
N ASP A 625 13.96 26.70 5.88
CA ASP A 625 14.83 27.89 6.03
C ASP A 625 15.33 28.07 7.48
N ASP A 626 15.11 27.08 8.36
CA ASP A 626 15.64 27.10 9.72
C ASP A 626 17.11 26.66 9.71
N ASP A 627 17.99 27.54 10.19
CA ASP A 627 19.44 27.34 10.23
C ASP A 627 19.83 26.10 11.07
N GLU A 628 18.98 25.66 12.01
CA GLU A 628 19.22 24.47 12.85
C GLU A 628 19.40 23.18 12.03
N TYR A 629 18.66 23.04 10.92
CA TYR A 629 18.66 21.81 10.13
C TYR A 629 19.74 21.75 9.05
N GLU A 630 20.51 22.84 8.87
CA GLU A 630 21.62 22.94 7.91
C GLU A 630 21.25 22.45 6.49
N VAL A 631 20.02 22.74 6.03
CA VAL A 631 19.55 22.32 4.70
C VAL A 631 20.37 23.03 3.62
N SER A 632 20.94 22.25 2.70
CA SER A 632 21.74 22.79 1.58
C SER A 632 20.89 23.64 0.61
N GLU A 633 21.50 24.58 -0.11
CA GLU A 633 20.77 25.42 -1.07
C GLU A 633 20.23 24.59 -2.23
N GLU A 634 20.94 23.51 -2.58
CA GLU A 634 20.55 22.53 -3.59
C GLU A 634 19.30 21.75 -3.15
N ASP A 635 19.26 21.27 -1.91
CA ASP A 635 18.09 20.57 -1.34
C ASP A 635 16.90 21.51 -1.16
N LYS A 636 17.15 22.78 -0.80
CA LYS A 636 16.12 23.84 -0.78
C LYS A 636 15.52 24.04 -2.16
N ALA A 637 16.34 24.18 -3.19
CA ALA A 637 15.89 24.37 -4.56
C ALA A 637 15.09 23.17 -5.07
N PHE A 638 15.57 21.95 -4.84
CA PHE A 638 14.85 20.74 -5.23
C PHE A 638 13.50 20.63 -4.50
N SER A 639 13.48 20.79 -3.17
CA SER A 639 12.24 20.75 -2.38
C SER A 639 11.23 21.79 -2.83
N LYS A 640 11.65 23.05 -3.04
CA LYS A 640 10.78 24.11 -3.59
C LYS A 640 10.23 23.72 -4.96
N SER A 641 11.08 23.21 -5.87
CA SER A 641 10.63 22.73 -7.18
C SER A 641 9.63 21.58 -7.11
N PHE A 642 9.71 20.72 -6.08
CA PHE A 642 8.74 19.66 -5.84
C PHE A 642 7.37 20.21 -5.44
N TYR A 643 7.31 21.14 -4.48
CA TYR A 643 6.06 21.63 -3.89
C TYR A 643 5.39 22.76 -4.68
N GLU A 644 6.16 23.68 -5.24
CA GLU A 644 5.65 24.88 -5.91
C GLU A 644 5.26 24.60 -7.37
N GLY A 645 5.81 23.51 -7.95
CA GLY A 645 5.62 23.15 -9.35
C GLY A 645 6.23 24.16 -10.31
N SER A 646 6.27 23.84 -11.60
CA SER A 646 6.74 24.74 -12.66
C SER A 646 5.72 25.84 -13.05
N GLY A 647 4.68 26.06 -12.23
CA GLY A 647 3.49 26.85 -12.58
C GLY A 647 3.18 28.06 -11.69
N SER A 648 4.09 28.50 -10.81
CA SER A 648 3.90 29.65 -9.91
C SER A 648 4.72 30.89 -10.32
N HIS A 649 5.25 30.91 -11.54
CA HIS A 649 5.89 32.07 -12.16
C HIS A 649 5.22 32.42 -13.49
N GLU A 650 3.94 32.81 -13.45
CA GLU A 650 3.31 33.68 -14.46
C GLU A 650 2.50 34.79 -13.80
#